data_AF-A0A7G3B0Z9-F1
#
_entry.id   AF-A0A7G3B0Z9-F1
#
_cell.length_a   1.000
_cell.length_b   1.000
_cell.length_c   1.000
_cell.angle_alpha   90.00
_cell.angle_beta   90.00
_cell.angle_gamma   90.00
#
_symmetry.space_group_name_H-M   'P 1'
#
loop_
_entity.id
_entity.type
_entity.pdbx_description
1 polymer ?
#
loop_
_entity_poly.entity_id
_entity_poly.type
_entity_poly.pdbx_seq_one_letter_code
_entity_poly.pdbx_strand_id
1 'polypeptide(L)'
;MGKRNKNRKNNTNPFAQKKRDKKNNQKPDRRSEPYVEILRENASFSKYYKQQKIVPEGEWETFIKSLQSNLPTAFRVTGYRGESETLLDIIKSEYFTEYFKQVTEDGGEMTIQKPFPLPWYPGELAWQLQLSRKDIRRSEIFYKLHNFLIAETNAGGISRQETVSMIPPIVLDVKPHHRVLDMCAAPGSKTAQLIEALHAEMEEKKELPSGFVIANDIDNSRCYMLVHQAKRLNSPCFLVTNEDSERFPDLLCTNKESGKVENMQFDRILCDVPCSGDATLRKNPDIWTKWNPAHGTNLNGVQFRIAKRGAELLTIGGRMVYSTCSFNPVENEAVIVRLLKESAGALELIDASNLVPGLKFDPGMREWELATKEMDFYRNFTEVPEKYHTILRPQMFPPEDVEQFHLERCMRILPHHQDTGGFFVAVLVKTKPMPWEKTQTEARESPKGPQKKKRRLGGYKEEPFVFFHGDEDVFESIKSFYTLREDFNPTCLLTRCFTGKKKNIYFASEAIRDVVQLSGDALKIINTGVKVFVRCDNKNMSCAFRLAQEGLPSVNEFVGNGRRVLLERSDLVTLLQNIDPTKPPRLEELSEAARERIAGVTPGSCILEYREERLQLSLVGWRGTTSLRAYVDQSETVHMLRLLRADVSKYEVNKFRKAEEEAAKELVVEEEDEKDGKDEKEEEKEEVVEKEAEEAKMD
;
A
#
# COMPACT_ATOMS: atom_id res chain seq x y z
N MET A 1 -52.53 17.25 -61.73
CA MET A 1 -51.51 16.39 -61.09
C MET A 1 -51.10 17.03 -59.77
N GLY A 2 -51.11 16.29 -58.67
CA GLY A 2 -50.69 16.80 -57.36
C GLY A 2 -51.40 16.13 -56.19
N LYS A 3 -50.99 14.89 -55.84
CA LYS A 3 -51.37 14.26 -54.56
C LYS A 3 -50.17 14.32 -53.60
N ARG A 4 -50.39 14.99 -52.46
CA ARG A 4 -49.50 15.09 -51.30
C ARG A 4 -49.06 13.72 -50.81
N ASN A 5 -47.75 13.50 -50.73
CA ASN A 5 -47.14 12.31 -50.16
C ASN A 5 -46.93 12.50 -48.64
N LYS A 6 -47.56 11.66 -47.81
CA LYS A 6 -47.31 11.58 -46.37
C LYS A 6 -46.10 10.67 -46.13
N ASN A 7 -44.90 11.23 -45.98
CA ASN A 7 -43.74 10.49 -45.48
C ASN A 7 -43.87 10.27 -43.97
N ARG A 8 -44.15 9.03 -43.57
CA ARG A 8 -43.91 8.52 -42.20
C ARG A 8 -42.40 8.54 -41.95
N LYS A 9 -41.92 9.44 -41.09
CA LYS A 9 -40.56 9.36 -40.53
C LYS A 9 -40.52 8.22 -39.52
N ASN A 10 -39.76 7.17 -39.81
CA ASN A 10 -39.36 6.15 -38.83
C ASN A 10 -38.53 6.83 -37.73
N ASN A 11 -39.11 6.89 -36.53
CA ASN A 11 -38.45 7.39 -35.35
C ASN A 11 -37.63 6.26 -34.70
N THR A 12 -36.50 5.87 -35.33
CA THR A 12 -35.56 4.94 -34.70
C THR A 12 -34.67 5.71 -33.72
N ASN A 13 -34.79 5.35 -32.44
CA ASN A 13 -34.06 5.97 -31.33
C ASN A 13 -32.52 5.87 -31.57
N PRO A 14 -31.80 7.00 -31.72
CA PRO A 14 -30.36 7.00 -32.04
C PRO A 14 -29.49 6.33 -30.96
N PHE A 15 -30.00 6.16 -29.73
CA PHE A 15 -29.34 5.38 -28.68
C PHE A 15 -29.32 3.87 -28.96
N ALA A 16 -30.36 3.33 -29.61
CA ALA A 16 -30.44 1.91 -29.92
C ALA A 16 -29.48 1.52 -31.06
N GLN A 17 -29.31 2.42 -32.04
CA GLN A 17 -28.37 2.25 -33.15
C GLN A 17 -26.92 2.34 -32.66
N LYS A 18 -26.60 3.33 -31.81
CA LYS A 18 -25.28 3.42 -31.14
C LYS A 18 -24.93 2.19 -30.29
N LYS A 19 -25.93 1.54 -29.69
CA LYS A 19 -25.75 0.32 -28.89
C LYS A 19 -25.50 -0.92 -29.77
N ARG A 20 -26.10 -0.98 -30.96
CA ARG A 20 -25.82 -2.00 -31.98
C ARG A 20 -24.44 -1.80 -32.62
N ASP A 21 -24.06 -0.56 -32.93
CA ASP A 21 -22.74 -0.25 -33.49
C ASP A 21 -21.61 -0.51 -32.49
N LYS A 22 -21.84 -0.29 -31.19
CA LYS A 22 -20.91 -0.70 -30.12
C LYS A 22 -20.80 -2.22 -29.94
N LYS A 23 -21.83 -2.98 -30.31
CA LYS A 23 -21.83 -4.45 -30.22
C LYS A 23 -21.05 -5.07 -31.38
N ASN A 24 -21.09 -4.46 -32.57
CA ASN A 24 -20.30 -4.87 -33.74
C ASN A 24 -18.83 -4.41 -33.71
N ASN A 25 -18.48 -3.45 -32.86
CA ASN A 25 -17.09 -2.98 -32.66
C ASN A 25 -16.43 -3.53 -31.39
N GLN A 26 -16.93 -4.63 -30.84
CA GLN A 26 -16.17 -5.40 -29.86
C GLN A 26 -14.93 -5.94 -30.56
N LYS A 27 -13.75 -5.36 -30.24
CA LYS A 27 -12.47 -6.03 -30.47
C LYS A 27 -12.60 -7.46 -29.98
N PRO A 28 -12.11 -8.46 -30.73
CA PRO A 28 -12.19 -9.86 -30.30
C PRO A 28 -11.66 -9.98 -28.87
N ASP A 29 -12.35 -10.77 -28.07
CA ASP A 29 -11.99 -11.06 -26.70
C ASP A 29 -10.54 -11.56 -26.68
N ARG A 30 -9.62 -10.77 -26.12
CA ARG A 30 -8.19 -11.11 -26.01
C ARG A 30 -7.92 -12.40 -25.21
N ARG A 31 -8.97 -13.03 -24.67
CA ARG A 31 -8.91 -14.34 -24.00
C ARG A 31 -8.77 -15.53 -24.95
N SER A 32 -8.90 -15.36 -26.27
CA SER A 32 -8.81 -16.47 -27.24
C SER A 32 -7.43 -16.70 -27.84
N GLU A 33 -6.43 -15.85 -27.58
CA GLU A 33 -5.04 -16.11 -27.98
C GLU A 33 -4.30 -16.83 -26.84
N PRO A 34 -3.61 -17.96 -27.11
CA PRO A 34 -2.70 -18.56 -26.14
C PRO A 34 -1.72 -17.50 -25.65
N TYR A 35 -1.51 -17.42 -24.33
CA TYR A 35 -0.49 -16.53 -23.77
C TYR A 35 0.87 -16.89 -24.37
N VAL A 36 1.39 -16.05 -25.28
CA VAL A 36 2.72 -16.23 -25.84
C VAL A 36 3.71 -15.97 -24.72
N GLU A 37 4.44 -17.01 -24.32
CA GLU A 37 5.45 -16.89 -23.28
C GLU A 37 6.52 -15.88 -23.71
N ILE A 38 6.70 -14.84 -22.90
CA ILE A 38 7.67 -13.77 -23.20
C ILE A 38 9.07 -14.37 -23.08
N LEU A 39 9.84 -14.30 -24.16
CA LEU A 39 11.27 -14.64 -24.17
C LEU A 39 12.02 -13.79 -23.14
N ARG A 40 12.54 -14.43 -22.08
CA ARG A 40 13.29 -13.77 -20.99
C ARG A 40 14.77 -13.66 -21.33
N GLU A 41 15.05 -13.10 -22.50
CA GLU A 41 16.41 -12.96 -23.03
C GLU A 41 16.54 -11.64 -23.78
N ASN A 42 17.71 -11.02 -23.68
CA ASN A 42 18.08 -9.85 -24.47
C ASN A 42 19.61 -9.80 -24.65
N ALA A 43 20.07 -9.93 -25.90
CA ALA A 43 21.50 -9.96 -26.21
C ALA A 43 22.20 -8.63 -25.88
N SER A 44 21.53 -7.50 -26.11
CA SER A 44 22.07 -6.17 -25.78
C SER A 44 22.19 -5.98 -24.27
N PHE A 45 21.22 -6.44 -23.49
CA PHE A 45 21.28 -6.44 -22.01
C PHE A 45 22.51 -7.21 -21.52
N SER A 46 22.68 -8.44 -22.02
CA SER A 46 23.80 -9.28 -21.64
C SER A 46 25.14 -8.67 -22.05
N LYS A 47 25.25 -8.16 -23.28
CA LYS A 47 26.48 -7.49 -23.76
C LYS A 47 26.80 -6.25 -22.92
N TYR A 48 25.79 -5.44 -22.59
CA TYR A 48 25.97 -4.23 -21.79
C TYR A 48 26.48 -4.56 -20.39
N TYR A 49 25.76 -5.40 -19.64
CA TYR A 49 26.10 -5.65 -18.24
C TYR A 49 27.35 -6.51 -18.05
N LYS A 50 27.71 -7.36 -19.02
CA LYS A 50 29.04 -7.99 -19.07
C LYS A 50 30.15 -6.94 -19.25
N GLN A 51 29.97 -6.01 -20.19
CA GLN A 51 30.95 -4.94 -20.42
C GLN A 51 31.10 -4.03 -19.20
N GLN A 52 30.00 -3.73 -18.51
CA GLN A 52 30.03 -2.97 -17.25
C GLN A 52 30.67 -3.74 -16.10
N LYS A 53 30.84 -5.06 -16.20
CA LYS A 53 31.35 -5.93 -15.12
C LYS A 53 30.54 -5.79 -13.83
N ILE A 54 29.20 -5.73 -13.96
CA ILE A 54 28.31 -5.56 -12.80
C ILE A 54 28.36 -6.75 -11.83
N VAL A 55 28.70 -7.94 -12.33
CA VAL A 55 28.95 -9.14 -11.54
C VAL A 55 30.31 -9.73 -11.92
N PRO A 56 30.99 -10.42 -10.99
CA PRO A 56 32.19 -11.20 -11.32
C PRO A 56 31.93 -12.21 -12.44
N GLU A 57 32.93 -12.50 -13.27
CA GLU A 57 32.77 -13.38 -14.45
C GLU A 57 32.22 -14.77 -14.11
N GLY A 58 32.56 -15.32 -12.93
CA GLY A 58 32.08 -16.62 -12.46
C GLY A 58 30.62 -16.65 -11.99
N GLU A 59 29.99 -15.50 -11.77
CA GLU A 59 28.61 -15.40 -11.26
C GLU A 59 27.58 -15.02 -12.32
N TRP A 60 28.04 -14.70 -13.54
CA TRP A 60 27.18 -14.20 -14.61
C TRP A 60 26.03 -15.16 -14.96
N GLU A 61 26.31 -16.45 -15.06
CA GLU A 61 25.30 -17.46 -15.41
C GLU A 61 24.22 -17.57 -14.32
N THR A 62 24.63 -17.53 -13.06
CA THR A 62 23.73 -17.56 -11.90
C THR A 62 22.87 -16.30 -11.84
N PHE A 63 23.47 -15.12 -12.08
CA PHE A 63 22.76 -13.85 -12.18
C PHE A 63 21.66 -13.86 -13.25
N ILE A 64 22.00 -14.28 -14.48
CA ILE A 64 21.03 -14.36 -15.57
C ILE A 64 19.94 -15.39 -15.27
N LYS A 65 20.30 -16.57 -14.75
CA LYS A 65 19.32 -17.61 -14.37
C LYS A 65 18.33 -17.10 -13.32
N SER A 66 18.79 -16.34 -12.33
CA SER A 66 17.92 -15.70 -11.34
C SER A 66 17.01 -14.64 -11.97
N LEU A 67 17.50 -13.83 -12.92
CA LEU A 67 16.67 -12.86 -13.64
C LEU A 67 15.59 -13.51 -14.53
N GLN A 68 15.88 -14.70 -15.05
CA GLN A 68 14.95 -15.48 -15.86
C GLN A 68 13.89 -16.21 -15.03
N SER A 69 14.07 -16.35 -13.72
CA SER A 69 13.10 -17.00 -12.84
C SER A 69 12.04 -16.03 -12.31
N ASN A 70 10.89 -16.56 -11.88
CA ASN A 70 9.85 -15.75 -11.25
C ASN A 70 10.32 -15.24 -9.88
N LEU A 71 9.95 -14.00 -9.55
CA LEU A 71 10.22 -13.44 -8.23
C LEU A 71 9.40 -14.17 -7.15
N PRO A 72 10.00 -14.53 -5.99
CA PRO A 72 9.26 -15.06 -4.85
C PRO A 72 8.21 -14.07 -4.32
N THR A 73 7.20 -14.60 -3.63
CA THR A 73 6.23 -13.75 -2.95
C THR A 73 6.81 -13.32 -1.62
N ALA A 74 6.64 -12.05 -1.26
CA ALA A 74 7.02 -11.55 0.05
C ALA A 74 5.91 -10.68 0.63
N PHE A 75 5.86 -10.66 1.96
CA PHE A 75 4.96 -9.82 2.72
C PHE A 75 5.63 -9.36 4.01
N ARG A 76 5.08 -8.30 4.58
CA ARG A 76 5.43 -7.81 5.92
C ARG A 76 4.16 -7.67 6.75
N VAL A 77 4.21 -8.10 8.00
CA VAL A 77 3.22 -7.78 9.01
C VAL A 77 3.35 -6.29 9.31
N THR A 78 2.25 -5.56 9.22
CA THR A 78 2.23 -4.13 9.54
C THR A 78 2.17 -4.01 11.06
N GLY A 79 3.12 -3.28 11.66
CA GLY A 79 3.32 -3.31 13.12
C GLY A 79 3.47 -1.91 13.71
N TYR A 80 2.41 -1.44 14.38
CA TYR A 80 2.45 -0.41 15.43
C TYR A 80 1.36 -0.62 16.50
N ARG A 81 0.75 -1.82 16.51
CA ARG A 81 -0.31 -2.26 17.42
C ARG A 81 0.09 -3.62 18.00
N GLY A 82 -0.36 -3.94 19.21
CA GLY A 82 -0.21 -5.25 19.85
C GLY A 82 -0.88 -6.39 19.03
N GLU A 83 -1.72 -6.01 18.07
CA GLU A 83 -2.28 -6.89 17.04
C GLU A 83 -1.18 -7.61 16.23
N SER A 84 -0.04 -6.94 15.96
CA SER A 84 1.03 -7.47 15.08
C SER A 84 1.73 -8.71 15.64
N GLU A 85 2.01 -8.74 16.94
CA GLU A 85 2.59 -9.91 17.62
C GLU A 85 1.62 -11.09 17.61
N THR A 86 0.35 -10.82 17.91
CA THR A 86 -0.73 -11.81 17.88
C THR A 86 -0.91 -12.38 16.47
N LEU A 87 -0.90 -11.51 15.44
CA LEU A 87 -1.02 -11.94 14.04
C LEU A 87 0.19 -12.77 13.60
N LEU A 88 1.41 -12.39 14.01
CA LEU A 88 2.62 -13.16 13.73
C LEU A 88 2.57 -14.55 14.37
N ASP A 89 2.08 -14.64 15.61
CA ASP A 89 1.87 -15.91 16.30
C ASP A 89 0.87 -16.81 15.56
N ILE A 90 -0.26 -16.26 15.08
CA ILE A 90 -1.23 -17.00 14.26
C ILE A 90 -0.59 -17.50 12.96
N ILE A 91 0.16 -16.65 12.26
CA ILE A 91 0.85 -17.03 11.00
C ILE A 91 1.79 -18.21 11.24
N LYS A 92 2.59 -18.16 12.31
CA LYS A 92 3.58 -19.19 12.63
C LYS A 92 2.92 -20.48 13.12
N SER A 93 2.00 -20.38 14.08
CA SER A 93 1.42 -21.53 14.78
C SER A 93 0.40 -22.29 13.94
N GLU A 94 -0.40 -21.59 13.12
CA GLU A 94 -1.46 -22.20 12.32
C GLU A 94 -0.99 -22.41 10.88
N TYR A 95 -0.76 -21.33 10.14
CA TYR A 95 -0.52 -21.42 8.69
C TYR A 95 0.83 -22.03 8.31
N PHE A 96 1.92 -21.64 8.96
CA PHE A 96 3.24 -22.20 8.65
C PHE A 96 3.40 -23.63 9.15
N THR A 97 2.79 -23.99 10.28
CA THR A 97 2.77 -25.39 10.75
C THR A 97 2.08 -26.30 9.72
N GLU A 98 0.90 -25.92 9.23
CA GLU A 98 0.20 -26.68 8.18
C GLU A 98 1.00 -26.71 6.87
N TYR A 99 1.58 -25.58 6.48
CA TYR A 99 2.46 -25.51 5.32
C TYR A 99 3.61 -26.52 5.42
N PHE A 100 4.29 -26.57 6.57
CA PHE A 100 5.43 -27.47 6.75
C PHE A 100 5.02 -28.93 6.71
N LYS A 101 3.86 -29.29 7.27
CA LYS A 101 3.32 -30.66 7.19
C LYS A 101 3.06 -31.07 5.75
N GLN A 102 2.39 -30.22 4.96
CA GLN A 102 2.13 -30.50 3.54
C GLN A 102 3.41 -30.74 2.75
N VAL A 103 4.43 -29.87 2.93
CA VAL A 103 5.71 -30.00 2.23
C VAL A 103 6.44 -31.30 2.61
N THR A 104 6.31 -31.78 3.85
CA THR A 104 6.90 -33.06 4.27
C THR A 104 6.15 -34.28 3.76
N GLU A 105 4.82 -34.21 3.64
CA GLU A 105 3.96 -35.33 3.22
C GLU A 105 4.01 -35.58 1.70
N ASP A 106 4.22 -34.54 0.89
CA ASP A 106 4.35 -34.64 -0.57
C ASP A 106 5.69 -35.28 -1.06
N GLY A 107 6.39 -36.01 -0.18
CA GLY A 107 7.50 -36.92 -0.55
C GLY A 107 8.74 -36.26 -1.18
N GLY A 108 8.88 -34.93 -1.12
CA GLY A 108 10.00 -34.22 -1.76
C GLY A 108 9.90 -34.11 -3.29
N GLU A 109 8.78 -34.51 -3.92
CA GLU A 109 8.54 -34.25 -5.35
C GLU A 109 8.30 -32.76 -5.64
N MET A 110 7.83 -32.01 -4.64
CA MET A 110 7.67 -30.57 -4.72
C MET A 110 8.94 -29.86 -4.20
N THR A 111 9.64 -29.14 -5.08
CA THR A 111 10.77 -28.24 -4.76
C THR A 111 10.31 -26.96 -4.05
N ILE A 112 9.35 -27.06 -3.14
CA ILE A 112 8.82 -25.93 -2.39
C ILE A 112 9.72 -25.65 -1.19
N GLN A 113 10.35 -24.47 -1.18
CA GLN A 113 11.09 -24.01 -0.01
C GLN A 113 10.15 -23.58 1.12
N LYS A 114 10.63 -23.78 2.34
CA LYS A 114 9.99 -23.33 3.57
C LYS A 114 9.98 -21.79 3.63
N PRO A 115 8.87 -21.14 4.05
CA PRO A 115 8.87 -19.72 4.37
C PRO A 115 9.96 -19.39 5.38
N PHE A 116 10.64 -18.28 5.16
CA PHE A 116 11.71 -17.83 6.04
C PHE A 116 11.60 -16.32 6.31
N PRO A 117 11.98 -15.87 7.51
CA PRO A 117 12.02 -14.45 7.84
C PRO A 117 13.19 -13.80 7.10
N LEU A 118 12.99 -12.56 6.63
CA LEU A 118 14.05 -11.78 6.02
C LEU A 118 15.01 -11.30 7.12
N PRO A 119 16.29 -11.73 7.12
CA PRO A 119 17.20 -11.52 8.26
C PRO A 119 17.49 -10.03 8.55
N TRP A 120 17.41 -9.19 7.53
CA TRP A 120 17.65 -7.76 7.61
C TRP A 120 16.39 -6.94 7.94
N TYR A 121 15.22 -7.57 8.06
CA TYR A 121 14.00 -6.88 8.47
C TYR A 121 13.77 -7.05 9.99
N PRO A 122 13.57 -5.96 10.74
CA PRO A 122 13.48 -6.02 12.21
C PRO A 122 12.27 -6.82 12.70
N GLY A 123 12.43 -7.49 13.85
CA GLY A 123 11.34 -8.16 14.58
C GLY A 123 10.73 -9.38 13.87
N GLU A 124 11.42 -9.96 12.88
CA GLU A 124 10.89 -11.05 12.03
C GLU A 124 9.54 -10.71 11.39
N LEU A 125 9.27 -9.42 11.15
CA LEU A 125 7.98 -8.97 10.63
C LEU A 125 7.85 -9.15 9.11
N ALA A 126 8.91 -9.47 8.38
CA ALA A 126 8.86 -9.69 6.94
C ALA A 126 9.33 -11.10 6.55
N TRP A 127 8.60 -11.71 5.62
CA TRP A 127 8.75 -13.11 5.23
C TRP A 127 8.72 -13.27 3.72
N GLN A 128 9.47 -14.25 3.24
CA GLN A 128 9.47 -14.69 1.84
C GLN A 128 8.88 -16.09 1.73
N LEU A 129 8.02 -16.29 0.73
CA LEU A 129 7.44 -17.59 0.37
C LEU A 129 7.72 -17.91 -1.09
N GLN A 130 8.07 -19.17 -1.33
CA GLN A 130 8.32 -19.70 -2.67
C GLN A 130 7.14 -20.55 -3.14
N LEU A 131 6.01 -19.87 -3.38
CA LEU A 131 4.78 -20.48 -3.87
C LEU A 131 4.50 -20.05 -5.32
N SER A 132 4.32 -21.02 -6.20
CA SER A 132 3.82 -20.77 -7.56
C SER A 132 2.29 -20.75 -7.59
N ARG A 133 1.72 -20.18 -8.66
CA ARG A 133 0.26 -20.24 -8.89
C ARG A 133 -0.25 -21.67 -9.08
N LYS A 134 0.61 -22.61 -9.50
CA LYS A 134 0.26 -24.02 -9.66
C LYS A 134 0.08 -24.67 -8.29
N ASP A 135 0.97 -24.36 -7.35
CA ASP A 135 0.95 -24.90 -5.99
C ASP A 135 -0.31 -24.44 -5.24
N ILE A 136 -0.61 -23.14 -5.29
CA ILE A 136 -1.83 -22.54 -4.71
C ILE A 136 -3.11 -23.15 -5.30
N ARG A 137 -3.07 -23.67 -6.54
CA ARG A 137 -4.25 -24.28 -7.17
C ARG A 137 -4.48 -25.72 -6.75
N ARG A 138 -3.42 -26.48 -6.42
CA ARG A 138 -3.49 -27.91 -6.15
C ARG A 138 -3.67 -28.24 -4.68
N SER A 139 -3.19 -27.40 -3.77
CA SER A 139 -3.28 -27.62 -2.32
C SER A 139 -4.27 -26.65 -1.67
N GLU A 140 -5.17 -27.19 -0.84
CA GLU A 140 -6.07 -26.41 0.00
C GLU A 140 -5.31 -25.56 1.01
N ILE A 141 -4.25 -26.09 1.62
CA ILE A 141 -3.42 -25.41 2.62
C ILE A 141 -2.77 -24.15 2.02
N PHE A 142 -2.14 -24.27 0.84
CA PHE A 142 -1.54 -23.11 0.17
C PHE A 142 -2.58 -22.10 -0.30
N TYR A 143 -3.78 -22.57 -0.66
CA TYR A 143 -4.90 -21.69 -1.00
C TYR A 143 -5.42 -20.91 0.21
N LYS A 144 -5.57 -21.56 1.37
CA LYS A 144 -5.95 -20.91 2.65
C LYS A 144 -4.95 -19.82 3.03
N LEU A 145 -3.65 -20.13 3.01
CA LEU A 145 -2.59 -19.14 3.26
C LEU A 145 -2.66 -17.97 2.26
N HIS A 146 -2.86 -18.24 0.97
CA HIS A 146 -2.98 -17.19 -0.03
C HIS A 146 -4.19 -16.26 0.22
N ASN A 147 -5.34 -16.83 0.55
CA ASN A 147 -6.55 -16.08 0.87
C ASN A 147 -6.38 -15.27 2.15
N PHE A 148 -5.77 -15.85 3.19
CA PHE A 148 -5.40 -15.15 4.42
C PHE A 148 -4.55 -13.92 4.10
N LEU A 149 -3.47 -14.06 3.32
CA LEU A 149 -2.61 -12.94 2.94
C LEU A 149 -3.37 -11.84 2.19
N ILE A 150 -4.34 -12.19 1.35
CA ILE A 150 -5.20 -11.21 0.65
C ILE A 150 -6.12 -10.49 1.63
N ALA A 151 -6.79 -11.24 2.51
CA ALA A 151 -7.74 -10.69 3.48
C ALA A 151 -7.04 -9.75 4.47
N GLU A 152 -5.89 -10.17 5.03
CA GLU A 152 -5.07 -9.34 5.91
C GLU A 152 -4.48 -8.14 5.18
N THR A 153 -4.13 -8.28 3.90
CA THR A 153 -3.75 -7.11 3.10
C THR A 153 -4.87 -6.09 3.03
N ASN A 154 -6.12 -6.53 2.84
CA ASN A 154 -7.29 -5.66 2.78
C ASN A 154 -7.65 -5.00 4.11
N ALA A 155 -7.53 -5.74 5.21
CA ALA A 155 -7.69 -5.20 6.56
C ALA A 155 -6.56 -4.24 6.96
N GLY A 156 -5.39 -4.38 6.35
CA GLY A 156 -4.21 -3.57 6.65
C GLY A 156 -3.29 -4.15 7.71
N GLY A 157 -3.50 -5.40 8.14
CA GLY A 157 -2.62 -6.16 9.06
C GLY A 157 -1.38 -6.76 8.38
N ILE A 158 -1.39 -6.85 7.05
CA ILE A 158 -0.24 -7.26 6.24
C ILE A 158 -0.07 -6.30 5.05
N SER A 159 1.17 -6.12 4.60
CA SER A 159 1.49 -5.49 3.33
C SER A 159 2.27 -6.46 2.45
N ARG A 160 1.73 -6.74 1.27
CA ARG A 160 2.45 -7.49 0.23
C ARG A 160 3.39 -6.55 -0.52
N GLN A 161 4.69 -6.75 -0.31
CA GLN A 161 5.72 -5.89 -0.85
C GLN A 161 6.92 -6.75 -1.24
N GLU A 162 7.59 -6.34 -2.31
CA GLU A 162 8.83 -6.95 -2.75
C GLU A 162 9.95 -6.67 -1.74
N THR A 163 10.77 -7.69 -1.47
CA THR A 163 11.81 -7.67 -0.45
C THR A 163 12.74 -6.45 -0.59
N VAL A 164 13.34 -6.26 -1.76
CA VAL A 164 14.26 -5.14 -1.99
C VAL A 164 13.60 -3.76 -1.89
N SER A 165 12.28 -3.67 -2.10
CA SER A 165 11.55 -2.41 -1.94
C SER A 165 11.35 -2.04 -0.47
N MET A 166 11.60 -2.94 0.49
CA MET A 166 11.49 -2.67 1.92
C MET A 166 12.73 -1.97 2.49
N ILE A 167 13.87 -2.07 1.80
CA ILE A 167 15.19 -1.59 2.25
C ILE A 167 15.24 -0.07 2.39
N PRO A 168 14.88 0.75 1.37
CA PRO A 168 15.00 2.21 1.47
C PRO A 168 14.31 2.83 2.70
N PRO A 169 13.07 2.47 3.08
CA PRO A 169 12.47 2.94 4.33
C PRO A 169 13.22 2.53 5.60
N ILE A 170 13.81 1.33 5.65
CA ILE A 170 14.59 0.86 6.81
C ILE A 170 15.83 1.73 7.00
N VAL A 171 16.62 1.91 5.92
CA VAL A 171 17.87 2.69 6.02
C VAL A 171 17.62 4.20 6.12
N LEU A 172 16.41 4.67 5.78
CA LEU A 172 16.00 6.05 6.06
C LEU A 172 15.82 6.31 7.56
N ASP A 173 15.55 5.29 8.37
CA ASP A 173 15.48 5.36 9.84
C ASP A 173 14.57 6.50 10.33
N VAL A 174 13.29 6.40 9.98
CA VAL A 174 12.24 7.36 10.39
C VAL A 174 11.96 7.18 11.89
N LYS A 175 11.65 8.31 12.56
CA LYS A 175 11.30 8.40 13.99
C LYS A 175 10.01 9.22 14.12
N PRO A 176 9.24 9.09 15.21
CA PRO A 176 7.93 9.74 15.34
C PRO A 176 7.91 11.25 15.21
N HIS A 177 9.02 11.94 15.50
CA HIS A 177 9.13 13.39 15.43
C HIS A 177 9.59 13.90 14.05
N HIS A 178 10.01 13.01 13.14
CA HIS A 178 10.55 13.42 11.84
C HIS A 178 9.47 13.93 10.89
N ARG A 179 9.82 15.00 10.17
CA ARG A 179 9.11 15.46 8.97
C ARG A 179 9.68 14.70 7.78
N VAL A 180 8.86 13.87 7.16
CA VAL A 180 9.28 12.94 6.10
C VAL A 180 8.67 13.35 4.76
N LEU A 181 9.48 13.37 3.69
CA LEU A 181 9.02 13.55 2.32
C LEU A 181 9.35 12.32 1.46
N ASP A 182 8.34 11.73 0.85
CA ASP A 182 8.48 10.74 -0.21
C ASP A 182 8.28 11.44 -1.57
N MET A 183 9.37 11.63 -2.31
CA MET A 183 9.39 12.47 -3.51
C MET A 183 8.64 11.86 -4.70
N CYS A 184 8.58 10.53 -4.78
CA CYS A 184 8.02 9.76 -5.90
C CYS A 184 7.24 8.56 -5.36
N ALA A 185 6.17 8.85 -4.64
CA ALA A 185 5.57 7.93 -3.68
C ALA A 185 4.71 6.81 -4.28
N ALA A 186 4.05 7.00 -5.42
CA ALA A 186 3.09 6.02 -5.89
C ALA A 186 3.80 4.75 -6.40
N PRO A 187 3.26 3.54 -6.18
CA PRO A 187 1.91 3.24 -5.70
C PRO A 187 1.74 3.25 -4.16
N GLY A 188 2.78 3.55 -3.38
CA GLY A 188 2.66 3.84 -1.94
C GLY A 188 3.12 2.75 -0.98
N SER A 189 3.78 1.67 -1.44
CA SER A 189 4.26 0.61 -0.53
C SER A 189 5.35 1.10 0.42
N LYS A 190 6.28 1.92 -0.08
CA LYS A 190 7.34 2.55 0.73
C LYS A 190 6.74 3.60 1.65
N THR A 191 5.85 4.46 1.14
CA THR A 191 5.11 5.43 1.96
C THR A 191 4.36 4.78 3.11
N ALA A 192 3.69 3.65 2.88
CA ALA A 192 3.00 2.90 3.92
C ALA A 192 3.99 2.47 5.04
N GLN A 193 5.16 1.95 4.65
CA GLN A 193 6.22 1.58 5.60
C GLN A 193 6.77 2.80 6.37
N LEU A 194 6.87 3.98 5.73
CA LEU A 194 7.26 5.22 6.39
C LEU A 194 6.23 5.69 7.42
N ILE A 195 4.94 5.57 7.09
CA ILE A 195 3.84 5.88 8.02
C ILE A 195 3.91 4.93 9.23
N GLU A 196 4.12 3.64 9.01
CA GLU A 196 4.27 2.66 10.09
C GLU A 196 5.45 3.00 11.00
N ALA A 197 6.62 3.32 10.43
CA ALA A 197 7.79 3.74 11.20
C ALA A 197 7.55 5.03 12.01
N LEU A 198 6.76 5.97 11.48
CA LEU A 198 6.36 7.18 12.19
C LEU A 198 5.50 6.88 13.43
N HIS A 199 4.67 5.84 13.37
CA HIS A 199 3.74 5.46 14.45
C HIS A 199 4.27 4.41 15.42
N ALA A 200 5.53 3.97 15.27
CA ALA A 200 6.09 2.85 16.03
C ALA A 200 6.01 3.00 17.57
N GLU A 201 6.02 4.22 18.11
CA GLU A 201 5.97 4.48 19.56
C GLU A 201 4.56 4.88 20.08
N MET A 202 3.55 4.91 19.19
CA MET A 202 2.20 5.40 19.54
C MET A 202 1.51 4.53 20.60
N GLU A 203 1.72 3.21 20.58
CA GLU A 203 1.07 2.29 21.51
C GLU A 203 1.60 2.44 22.94
N GLU A 204 2.91 2.62 23.09
CA GLU A 204 3.56 2.82 24.39
C GLU A 204 3.24 4.20 24.98
N LYS A 205 3.28 5.25 24.14
CA LYS A 205 3.12 6.64 24.60
C LYS A 205 1.68 7.12 24.59
N LYS A 206 0.77 6.44 23.87
CA LYS A 206 -0.63 6.84 23.65
C LYS A 206 -0.80 8.26 23.09
N GLU A 207 0.22 8.73 22.38
CA GLU A 207 0.28 10.07 21.81
C GLU A 207 0.50 9.99 20.31
N LEU A 208 -0.10 10.93 19.58
CA LEU A 208 0.13 11.04 18.15
C LEU A 208 1.57 11.50 17.87
N PRO A 209 2.21 10.97 16.81
CA PRO A 209 3.52 11.45 16.39
C PRO A 209 3.51 12.96 16.12
N SER A 210 4.54 13.67 16.58
CA SER A 210 4.71 15.11 16.32
C SER A 210 5.18 15.40 14.89
N GLY A 211 5.79 14.39 14.24
CA GLY A 211 6.17 14.41 12.84
C GLY A 211 5.03 14.02 11.89
N PHE A 212 5.35 13.89 10.61
CA PHE A 212 4.38 13.55 9.57
C PHE A 212 5.07 13.04 8.30
N VAL A 213 4.29 12.41 7.42
CA VAL A 213 4.73 11.99 6.07
C VAL A 213 3.98 12.79 5.01
N ILE A 214 4.72 13.46 4.12
CA ILE A 214 4.20 14.00 2.86
C ILE A 214 4.62 13.05 1.73
N ALA A 215 3.65 12.61 0.95
CA ALA A 215 3.88 11.72 -0.18
C ALA A 215 3.48 12.40 -1.49
N ASN A 216 4.47 12.60 -2.35
CA ASN A 216 4.31 13.32 -3.60
C ASN A 216 4.40 12.37 -4.80
N ASP A 217 3.53 12.55 -5.79
CA ASP A 217 3.71 11.94 -7.10
C ASP A 217 3.25 12.89 -8.21
N ILE A 218 3.94 12.87 -9.35
CA ILE A 218 3.62 13.73 -10.49
C ILE A 218 2.36 13.27 -11.23
N ASP A 219 2.03 11.97 -11.17
CA ASP A 219 0.87 11.38 -11.81
C ASP A 219 -0.34 11.39 -10.89
N ASN A 220 -1.35 12.19 -11.28
CA ASN A 220 -2.58 12.37 -10.52
C ASN A 220 -3.37 11.06 -10.35
N SER A 221 -3.38 10.17 -11.35
CA SER A 221 -4.09 8.89 -11.26
C SER A 221 -3.41 7.94 -10.27
N ARG A 222 -2.07 7.93 -10.26
CA ARG A 222 -1.28 7.13 -9.32
C ARG A 222 -1.36 7.67 -7.88
N CYS A 223 -1.57 8.98 -7.70
CA CYS A 223 -1.86 9.56 -6.38
C CYS A 223 -3.09 8.91 -5.72
N TYR A 224 -4.18 8.62 -6.46
CA TYR A 224 -5.34 7.95 -5.88
C TYR A 224 -5.06 6.48 -5.50
N MET A 225 -4.17 5.80 -6.23
CA MET A 225 -3.69 4.46 -5.83
C MET A 225 -2.92 4.52 -4.51
N LEU A 226 -2.02 5.50 -4.38
CA LEU A 226 -1.30 5.79 -3.14
C LEU A 226 -2.26 6.08 -1.98
N VAL A 227 -3.30 6.91 -2.19
CA VAL A 227 -4.33 7.17 -1.19
C VAL A 227 -5.02 5.89 -0.76
N HIS A 228 -5.41 5.02 -1.70
CA HIS A 228 -6.06 3.76 -1.38
C HIS A 228 -5.17 2.83 -0.54
N GLN A 229 -3.88 2.74 -0.87
CA GLN A 229 -2.93 1.93 -0.12
C GLN A 229 -2.70 2.49 1.28
N ALA A 230 -2.46 3.80 1.41
CA ALA A 230 -2.20 4.45 2.68
C ALA A 230 -3.44 4.56 3.58
N LYS A 231 -4.66 4.58 3.01
CA LYS A 231 -5.92 4.69 3.77
C LYS A 231 -6.06 3.56 4.81
N ARG A 232 -5.52 2.38 4.54
CA ARG A 232 -5.57 1.22 5.45
C ARG A 232 -4.83 1.46 6.77
N LEU A 233 -3.85 2.37 6.76
CA LEU A 233 -3.07 2.73 7.95
C LEU A 233 -3.74 3.81 8.81
N ASN A 234 -4.75 4.51 8.28
CA ASN A 234 -5.53 5.52 9.00
C ASN A 234 -4.70 6.54 9.82
N SER A 235 -3.58 7.01 9.27
CA SER A 235 -2.71 7.99 9.93
C SER A 235 -3.22 9.43 9.74
N PRO A 236 -3.42 10.22 10.81
CA PRO A 236 -3.73 11.64 10.72
C PRO A 236 -2.49 12.50 10.43
N CYS A 237 -1.29 11.92 10.48
CA CYS A 237 0.00 12.55 10.25
C CYS A 237 0.47 12.37 8.78
N PHE A 238 -0.47 12.39 7.82
CA PHE A 238 -0.21 12.04 6.43
C PHE A 238 -0.88 12.99 5.43
N LEU A 239 -0.14 13.33 4.38
CA LEU A 239 -0.58 14.23 3.31
C LEU A 239 -0.11 13.70 1.95
N VAL A 240 -1.02 13.66 0.96
CA VAL A 240 -0.71 13.33 -0.43
C VAL A 240 -0.75 14.58 -1.29
N THR A 241 0.32 14.81 -2.05
CA THR A 241 0.47 15.96 -2.94
C THR A 241 0.68 15.50 -4.39
N ASN A 242 0.30 16.34 -5.34
CA ASN A 242 0.53 16.10 -6.76
C ASN A 242 1.35 17.24 -7.36
N GLU A 243 2.68 17.14 -7.26
CA GLU A 243 3.63 18.12 -7.76
C GLU A 243 4.78 17.47 -8.54
N ASP A 244 5.47 18.28 -9.35
CA ASP A 244 6.71 17.87 -10.01
C ASP A 244 7.87 17.86 -9.00
N SER A 245 8.40 16.67 -8.68
CA SER A 245 9.45 16.48 -7.67
C SER A 245 10.76 17.23 -8.00
N GLU A 246 11.03 17.51 -9.28
CA GLU A 246 12.19 18.33 -9.68
C GLU A 246 12.08 19.78 -9.17
N ARG A 247 10.87 20.22 -8.83
CA ARG A 247 10.54 21.60 -8.43
C ARG A 247 9.55 21.64 -7.28
N PHE A 248 9.58 20.62 -6.41
CA PHE A 248 8.69 20.54 -5.26
C PHE A 248 8.80 21.84 -4.46
N PRO A 249 7.69 22.53 -4.12
CA PRO A 249 7.75 23.89 -3.56
C PRO A 249 8.38 23.92 -2.16
N ASP A 250 8.92 25.08 -1.78
CA ASP A 250 9.23 25.35 -0.38
C ASP A 250 7.92 25.42 0.40
N LEU A 251 7.84 24.70 1.51
CA LEU A 251 6.68 24.70 2.39
C LEU A 251 6.94 25.59 3.60
N LEU A 252 5.87 26.01 4.26
CA LEU A 252 5.92 26.81 5.47
C LEU A 252 5.40 25.99 6.65
N CYS A 253 5.98 26.21 7.82
CA CYS A 253 5.49 25.65 9.08
C CYS A 253 5.50 26.70 10.19
N THR A 254 4.63 26.51 11.17
CA THR A 254 4.67 27.28 12.42
C THR A 254 5.70 26.65 13.36
N ASN A 255 6.71 27.42 13.75
CA ASN A 255 7.65 27.00 14.76
C ASN A 255 6.96 27.03 16.14
N LYS A 256 6.87 25.88 16.83
CA LYS A 256 6.17 25.77 18.12
C LYS A 256 6.82 26.59 19.24
N GLU A 257 8.14 26.77 19.21
CA GLU A 257 8.88 27.49 20.26
C GLU A 257 8.80 29.01 20.07
N SER A 258 8.91 29.49 18.83
CA SER A 258 8.92 30.92 18.53
C SER A 258 7.56 31.49 18.12
N GLY A 259 6.60 30.63 17.76
CA GLY A 259 5.29 31.01 17.22
C GLY A 259 5.34 31.64 15.82
N LYS A 260 6.51 31.70 15.18
CA LYS A 260 6.70 32.34 13.87
C LYS A 260 6.53 31.34 12.73
N VAL A 261 6.00 31.84 11.61
CA VAL A 261 5.94 31.10 10.35
C VAL A 261 7.31 31.18 9.67
N GLU A 262 7.89 30.02 9.37
CA GLU A 262 9.20 29.90 8.72
C GLU A 262 9.21 28.83 7.62
N ASN A 263 10.28 28.80 6.83
CA ASN A 263 10.48 27.77 5.81
C ASN A 263 10.66 26.41 6.47
N MET A 264 9.88 25.45 6.01
CA MET A 264 9.93 24.08 6.48
C MET A 264 10.96 23.28 5.67
N GLN A 265 11.88 22.65 6.38
CA GLN A 265 12.74 21.59 5.85
C GLN A 265 12.32 20.23 6.42
N PHE A 266 12.77 19.16 5.77
CA PHE A 266 12.45 17.78 6.13
C PHE A 266 13.65 17.10 6.81
N ASP A 267 13.37 16.28 7.81
CA ASP A 267 14.39 15.50 8.52
C ASP A 267 14.77 14.23 7.76
N ARG A 268 13.82 13.73 6.96
CA ARG A 268 13.95 12.50 6.17
C ARG A 268 13.37 12.69 4.78
N ILE A 269 14.13 12.33 3.75
CA ILE A 269 13.67 12.39 2.37
C ILE A 269 13.94 11.05 1.67
N LEU A 270 12.90 10.47 1.09
CA LEU A 270 13.01 9.31 0.21
C LEU A 270 12.93 9.77 -1.26
N CYS A 271 14.00 9.52 -1.99
CA CYS A 271 14.13 9.73 -3.42
C CYS A 271 14.13 8.37 -4.13
N ASP A 272 12.99 7.67 -4.15
CA ASP A 272 12.78 6.48 -4.97
C ASP A 272 12.46 6.88 -6.41
N VAL A 273 13.49 7.28 -7.14
CA VAL A 273 13.33 8.03 -8.40
C VAL A 273 12.82 7.16 -9.55
N PRO A 274 12.07 7.72 -10.51
CA PRO A 274 11.74 7.01 -11.75
C PRO A 274 13.04 6.60 -12.47
N CYS A 275 13.10 5.33 -12.87
CA CYS A 275 14.27 4.71 -13.50
C CYS A 275 13.85 3.80 -14.66
N SER A 276 14.83 3.24 -15.38
CA SER A 276 14.60 2.28 -16.46
C SER A 276 13.87 1.02 -16.00
N GLY A 277 13.95 0.70 -14.70
CA GLY A 277 13.30 -0.46 -14.09
C GLY A 277 13.91 -1.79 -14.51
N ASP A 278 15.11 -1.79 -15.09
CA ASP A 278 15.74 -2.99 -15.63
C ASP A 278 16.23 -4.00 -14.59
N ALA A 279 16.15 -3.65 -13.30
CA ALA A 279 16.32 -4.58 -12.21
C ALA A 279 15.01 -5.31 -11.81
N THR A 280 13.89 -4.97 -12.46
CA THR A 280 12.57 -5.56 -12.23
C THR A 280 12.18 -6.64 -13.25
N LEU A 281 13.13 -7.13 -14.07
CA LEU A 281 12.90 -8.11 -15.14
C LEU A 281 12.14 -9.38 -14.70
N ARG A 282 12.36 -9.84 -13.45
CA ARG A 282 11.66 -10.99 -12.84
C ARG A 282 10.15 -10.76 -12.64
N LYS A 283 9.77 -9.50 -12.41
CA LYS A 283 8.42 -9.03 -12.09
C LYS A 283 7.70 -8.47 -13.32
N ASN A 284 8.44 -7.80 -14.19
CA ASN A 284 7.96 -7.15 -15.41
C ASN A 284 8.69 -7.76 -16.63
N PRO A 285 8.29 -8.96 -17.11
CA PRO A 285 8.98 -9.64 -18.20
C PRO A 285 9.03 -8.84 -19.51
N ASP A 286 8.07 -7.95 -19.73
CA ASP A 286 8.01 -7.06 -20.90
C ASP A 286 9.30 -6.24 -21.11
N ILE A 287 10.02 -5.92 -20.03
CA ILE A 287 11.25 -5.13 -20.11
C ILE A 287 12.31 -5.87 -20.92
N TRP A 288 12.40 -7.21 -20.86
CA TRP A 288 13.34 -8.00 -21.67
C TRP A 288 13.28 -7.62 -23.14
N THR A 289 12.06 -7.50 -23.69
CA THR A 289 11.85 -7.25 -25.13
C THR A 289 12.14 -5.82 -25.56
N LYS A 290 12.16 -4.87 -24.63
CA LYS A 290 12.27 -3.43 -24.91
C LYS A 290 13.58 -2.81 -24.42
N TRP A 291 14.35 -3.56 -23.63
CA TRP A 291 15.55 -3.06 -22.99
C TRP A 291 16.58 -2.57 -24.02
N ASN A 292 17.13 -1.38 -23.76
CA ASN A 292 18.26 -0.80 -24.47
C ASN A 292 18.96 0.23 -23.55
N PRO A 293 20.25 0.53 -23.75
CA PRO A 293 21.03 1.38 -22.85
C PRO A 293 20.55 2.84 -22.79
N ALA A 294 19.90 3.34 -23.85
CA ALA A 294 19.42 4.72 -23.89
C ALA A 294 18.31 5.01 -22.86
N HIS A 295 17.60 3.99 -22.38
CA HIS A 295 16.57 4.15 -21.34
C HIS A 295 17.13 4.77 -20.05
N GLY A 296 18.29 4.30 -19.58
CA GLY A 296 18.90 4.83 -18.37
C GLY A 296 19.49 6.22 -18.55
N THR A 297 20.22 6.44 -19.65
CA THR A 297 20.82 7.74 -19.97
C THR A 297 19.79 8.86 -20.06
N ASN A 298 18.60 8.58 -20.62
CA ASN A 298 17.53 9.58 -20.76
C ASN A 298 16.93 10.01 -19.42
N LEU A 299 17.04 9.20 -18.36
CA LEU A 299 16.46 9.48 -17.04
C LEU A 299 17.44 10.11 -16.06
N ASN A 300 18.75 9.91 -16.24
CA ASN A 300 19.81 10.45 -15.37
C ASN A 300 19.61 11.95 -15.05
N GLY A 301 19.27 12.76 -16.05
CA GLY A 301 19.05 14.19 -15.84
C GLY A 301 17.85 14.51 -14.94
N VAL A 302 16.76 13.75 -15.06
CA VAL A 302 15.56 13.87 -14.21
C VAL A 302 15.89 13.42 -12.79
N GLN A 303 16.48 12.23 -12.66
CA GLN A 303 16.88 11.64 -11.37
C GLN A 303 17.78 12.57 -10.57
N PHE A 304 18.79 13.16 -11.24
CA PHE A 304 19.65 14.16 -10.63
C PHE A 304 18.88 15.39 -10.14
N ARG A 305 17.95 15.94 -10.92
CA ARG A 305 17.19 17.14 -10.51
C ARG A 305 16.25 16.86 -9.32
N ILE A 306 15.65 15.67 -9.28
CA ILE A 306 14.86 15.21 -8.12
C ILE A 306 15.75 15.11 -6.87
N ALA A 307 16.88 14.41 -6.97
CA ALA A 307 17.81 14.26 -5.85
C ALA A 307 18.42 15.60 -5.39
N LYS A 308 18.74 16.49 -6.33
CA LYS A 308 19.22 17.85 -6.05
C LYS A 308 18.19 18.67 -5.27
N ARG A 309 16.91 18.61 -5.67
CA ARG A 309 15.83 19.29 -4.95
C ARG A 309 15.58 18.65 -3.58
N GLY A 310 15.69 17.32 -3.47
CA GLY A 310 15.63 16.61 -2.19
C GLY A 310 16.70 17.12 -1.22
N ALA A 311 17.96 17.18 -1.65
CA ALA A 311 19.05 17.67 -0.80
C ALA A 311 18.86 19.14 -0.35
N GLU A 312 18.26 19.98 -1.19
CA GLU A 312 17.92 21.37 -0.86
C GLU A 312 16.85 21.45 0.25
N LEU A 313 15.82 20.60 0.18
CA LEU A 313 14.71 20.54 1.14
C LEU A 313 15.07 19.85 2.47
N LEU A 314 16.22 19.19 2.54
CA LEU A 314 16.67 18.45 3.72
C LEU A 314 17.22 19.39 4.80
N THR A 315 16.93 19.12 6.06
CA THR A 315 17.58 19.80 7.20
C THR A 315 19.06 19.44 7.28
N ILE A 316 19.87 20.32 7.87
CA ILE A 316 21.24 19.95 8.26
C ILE A 316 21.15 18.88 9.36
N GLY A 317 21.91 17.80 9.22
CA GLY A 317 21.81 16.58 10.02
C GLY A 317 20.72 15.62 9.54
N GLY A 318 19.86 16.06 8.61
CA GLY A 318 18.83 15.23 8.00
C GLY A 318 19.42 14.13 7.11
N ARG A 319 18.62 13.07 6.87
CA ARG A 319 19.01 11.92 6.05
C ARG A 319 18.15 11.82 4.80
N MET A 320 18.78 11.63 3.66
CA MET A 320 18.13 11.35 2.38
C MET A 320 18.54 9.98 1.87
N VAL A 321 17.58 9.19 1.39
CA VAL A 321 17.83 7.91 0.72
C VAL A 321 17.53 8.09 -0.77
N TYR A 322 18.52 7.85 -1.61
CA TYR A 322 18.35 7.71 -3.05
C TYR A 322 18.22 6.23 -3.39
N SER A 323 17.20 5.86 -4.16
CA SER A 323 17.04 4.48 -4.60
C SER A 323 16.49 4.35 -6.01
N THR A 324 16.86 3.26 -6.68
CA THR A 324 16.35 2.87 -7.99
C THR A 324 16.11 1.36 -8.04
N CYS A 325 15.18 0.92 -8.89
CA CYS A 325 15.09 -0.47 -9.32
C CYS A 325 15.80 -0.67 -10.67
N SER A 326 17.02 -0.13 -10.80
CA SER A 326 17.88 -0.28 -11.97
C SER A 326 19.28 -0.78 -11.61
N PHE A 327 19.85 -1.57 -12.50
CA PHE A 327 21.24 -2.01 -12.44
C PHE A 327 22.21 -0.97 -13.03
N ASN A 328 21.71 -0.01 -13.81
CA ASN A 328 22.50 0.85 -14.67
C ASN A 328 23.34 1.87 -13.84
N PRO A 329 24.68 1.87 -13.95
CA PRO A 329 25.52 2.81 -13.21
C PRO A 329 25.26 4.28 -13.58
N VAL A 330 24.76 4.55 -14.79
CA VAL A 330 24.36 5.90 -15.22
C VAL A 330 23.17 6.43 -14.42
N GLU A 331 22.28 5.54 -13.97
CA GLU A 331 21.13 5.91 -13.13
C GLU A 331 21.47 5.88 -11.64
N ASN A 332 22.59 5.27 -11.27
CA ASN A 332 22.98 5.02 -9.90
C ASN A 332 24.17 5.90 -9.51
N GLU A 333 25.40 5.40 -9.63
CA GLU A 333 26.61 6.08 -9.18
C GLU A 333 26.85 7.39 -9.90
N ALA A 334 26.55 7.49 -11.20
CA ALA A 334 26.73 8.76 -11.91
C ALA A 334 25.84 9.88 -11.34
N VAL A 335 24.62 9.55 -10.85
CA VAL A 335 23.74 10.52 -10.19
C VAL A 335 24.30 10.91 -8.82
N ILE A 336 24.74 9.92 -8.03
CA ILE A 336 25.31 10.13 -6.69
C ILE A 336 26.59 10.96 -6.74
N VAL A 337 27.53 10.59 -7.60
CA VAL A 337 28.81 11.30 -7.78
C VAL A 337 28.56 12.74 -8.21
N ARG A 338 27.66 12.96 -9.18
CA ARG A 338 27.32 14.31 -9.61
C ARG A 338 26.73 15.13 -8.47
N LEU A 339 25.83 14.55 -7.68
CA LEU A 339 25.21 15.21 -6.53
C LEU A 339 26.23 15.58 -5.46
N LEU A 340 27.11 14.64 -5.08
CA LEU A 340 28.18 14.87 -4.10
C LEU A 340 29.18 15.92 -4.60
N LYS A 341 29.58 15.86 -5.87
CA LYS A 341 30.48 16.84 -6.48
C LYS A 341 29.90 18.26 -6.48
N GLU A 342 28.65 18.41 -6.92
CA GLU A 342 27.99 19.73 -6.89
C GLU A 342 27.76 20.21 -5.45
N SER A 343 27.65 19.31 -4.46
CA SER A 343 27.42 19.67 -3.05
C SER A 343 28.63 20.31 -2.36
N ALA A 344 29.82 20.21 -2.95
CA ALA A 344 31.06 20.75 -2.40
C ALA A 344 31.30 20.41 -0.91
N GLY A 345 31.00 19.16 -0.52
CA GLY A 345 31.16 18.66 0.85
C GLY A 345 30.02 19.02 1.82
N ALA A 346 28.92 19.60 1.34
CA ALA A 346 27.70 19.82 2.14
C ALA A 346 26.84 18.56 2.29
N LEU A 347 27.08 17.54 1.46
CA LEU A 347 26.38 16.26 1.46
C LEU A 347 27.40 15.12 1.50
N GLU A 348 27.18 14.15 2.38
CA GLU A 348 28.09 13.03 2.59
C GLU A 348 27.35 11.71 2.43
N LEU A 349 27.99 10.74 1.77
CA LEU A 349 27.50 9.37 1.66
C LEU A 349 27.88 8.59 2.93
N ILE A 350 26.91 7.96 3.59
CA ILE A 350 27.10 7.21 4.83
C ILE A 350 26.89 5.71 4.62
N ASP A 351 27.62 4.91 5.38
CA ASP A 351 27.39 3.46 5.45
C ASP A 351 26.17 3.19 6.34
N ALA A 352 25.18 2.49 5.80
CA ALA A 352 23.96 2.10 6.48
C ALA A 352 23.79 0.57 6.57
N SER A 353 24.86 -0.19 6.30
CA SER A 353 24.86 -1.67 6.31
C SER A 353 24.44 -2.24 7.67
N ASN A 354 24.77 -1.54 8.76
CA ASN A 354 24.38 -1.89 10.12
C ASN A 354 22.86 -1.88 10.36
N LEU A 355 22.08 -1.16 9.54
CA LEU A 355 20.61 -1.11 9.64
C LEU A 355 19.92 -2.27 8.93
N VAL A 356 20.66 -3.06 8.14
CA VAL A 356 20.15 -4.19 7.35
C VAL A 356 21.03 -5.44 7.55
N PRO A 357 21.16 -5.93 8.80
CA PRO A 357 22.05 -7.05 9.11
C PRO A 357 21.65 -8.32 8.33
N GLY A 358 22.63 -8.95 7.69
CA GLY A 358 22.39 -10.18 6.89
C GLY A 358 21.85 -9.93 5.48
N LEU A 359 21.64 -8.68 5.05
CA LEU A 359 21.46 -8.35 3.64
C LEU A 359 22.78 -8.56 2.90
N LYS A 360 22.75 -9.29 1.78
CA LYS A 360 23.89 -9.41 0.86
C LYS A 360 23.74 -8.41 -0.27
N PHE A 361 24.75 -7.59 -0.45
CA PHE A 361 24.81 -6.58 -1.50
C PHE A 361 26.27 -6.38 -1.94
N ASP A 362 26.44 -5.89 -3.15
CA ASP A 362 27.74 -5.46 -3.67
C ASP A 362 27.93 -3.95 -3.42
N PRO A 363 29.17 -3.47 -3.27
CA PRO A 363 29.46 -2.05 -3.19
C PRO A 363 29.09 -1.32 -4.49
N GLY A 364 28.97 0.01 -4.43
CA GLY A 364 28.83 0.84 -5.62
C GLY A 364 30.02 0.73 -6.57
N MET A 365 29.76 0.85 -7.86
CA MET A 365 30.76 0.77 -8.93
C MET A 365 31.60 2.04 -9.00
N ARG A 366 32.91 1.89 -9.23
CA ARG A 366 33.85 3.02 -9.36
C ARG A 366 34.20 3.34 -10.81
N GLU A 367 34.02 2.37 -11.68
CA GLU A 367 34.27 2.48 -13.12
C GLU A 367 33.01 2.04 -13.87
N TRP A 368 32.64 2.77 -14.92
CA TRP A 368 31.58 2.39 -15.84
C TRP A 368 31.76 3.09 -17.18
N GLU A 369 31.18 2.52 -18.23
CA GLU A 369 31.23 3.04 -19.60
C GLU A 369 29.85 3.49 -20.06
N LEU A 370 29.77 4.53 -20.89
CA LEU A 370 28.50 4.94 -21.49
C LEU A 370 28.34 4.24 -22.84
N ALA A 371 27.12 3.78 -23.13
CA ALA A 371 26.82 3.11 -24.40
C ALA A 371 25.74 3.86 -25.20
N THR A 372 25.91 3.89 -26.53
CA THR A 372 24.84 4.27 -27.47
C THR A 372 23.83 3.14 -27.61
N LYS A 373 22.69 3.42 -28.25
CA LYS A 373 21.69 2.39 -28.59
C LYS A 373 22.27 1.28 -29.48
N GLU A 374 23.28 1.63 -30.28
CA GLU A 374 24.01 0.73 -31.18
C GLU A 374 25.07 -0.12 -30.45
N MET A 375 25.21 0.02 -29.12
CA MET A 375 26.19 -0.68 -28.29
C MET A 375 27.65 -0.30 -28.57
N ASP A 376 27.88 0.97 -28.95
CA ASP A 376 29.21 1.59 -28.97
C ASP A 376 29.51 2.13 -27.57
N PHE A 377 30.62 1.72 -26.97
CA PHE A 377 31.01 2.09 -25.61
C PHE A 377 32.08 3.19 -25.62
N TYR A 378 31.95 4.11 -24.67
CA TYR A 378 32.85 5.25 -24.51
C TYR A 378 33.29 5.33 -23.05
N ARG A 379 34.59 5.56 -22.82
CA ARG A 379 35.16 5.71 -21.46
C ARG A 379 35.19 7.15 -20.99
N ASN A 380 35.27 8.08 -21.94
CA ASN A 380 35.32 9.50 -21.66
C ASN A 380 34.46 10.27 -22.67
N PHE A 381 34.09 11.50 -22.31
CA PHE A 381 33.25 12.34 -23.18
C PHE A 381 33.97 12.78 -24.46
N THR A 382 35.30 12.89 -24.43
CA THR A 382 36.11 13.31 -25.60
C THR A 382 36.08 12.31 -26.74
N GLU A 383 35.87 11.02 -26.47
CA GLU A 383 35.71 9.97 -27.48
C GLU A 383 34.31 9.97 -28.11
N VAL A 384 33.32 10.65 -27.50
CA VAL A 384 31.93 10.60 -27.95
C VAL A 384 31.76 11.44 -29.22
N PRO A 385 31.22 10.87 -30.33
CA PRO A 385 30.89 11.63 -31.53
C PRO A 385 29.88 12.74 -31.27
N GLU A 386 30.05 13.89 -31.92
CA GLU A 386 29.20 15.09 -31.71
C GLU A 386 27.70 14.82 -31.83
N LYS A 387 27.28 13.91 -32.72
CA LYS A 387 25.87 13.50 -32.88
C LYS A 387 25.23 12.97 -31.58
N TYR A 388 26.01 12.43 -30.65
CA TYR A 388 25.52 11.87 -29.40
C TYR A 388 25.70 12.79 -28.19
N HIS A 389 26.30 13.98 -28.36
CA HIS A 389 26.54 14.93 -27.25
C HIS A 389 25.25 15.42 -26.59
N THR A 390 24.10 15.31 -27.26
CA THR A 390 22.78 15.64 -26.70
C THR A 390 22.22 14.57 -25.76
N ILE A 391 22.71 13.34 -25.88
CA ILE A 391 22.25 12.16 -25.15
C ILE A 391 23.26 11.81 -24.06
N LEU A 392 24.52 11.60 -24.44
CA LEU A 392 25.62 11.33 -23.52
C LEU A 392 26.20 12.67 -23.03
N ARG A 393 26.24 12.87 -21.71
CA ARG A 393 26.71 14.13 -21.11
C ARG A 393 27.98 13.90 -20.29
N PRO A 394 28.87 14.90 -20.17
CA PRO A 394 30.12 14.75 -19.42
C PRO A 394 29.90 14.29 -17.97
N GLN A 395 28.83 14.75 -17.32
CA GLN A 395 28.55 14.45 -15.91
C GLN A 395 28.08 13.02 -15.66
N MET A 396 27.86 12.24 -16.73
CA MET A 396 27.45 10.83 -16.62
C MET A 396 28.64 9.88 -16.53
N PHE A 397 29.85 10.32 -16.92
CA PHE A 397 31.07 9.51 -16.86
C PHE A 397 31.66 9.50 -15.45
N PRO A 398 32.37 8.44 -15.05
CA PRO A 398 33.11 8.42 -13.80
C PRO A 398 34.20 9.51 -13.84
N PRO A 399 34.34 10.34 -12.80
CA PRO A 399 35.41 11.34 -12.76
C PRO A 399 36.73 10.70 -12.28
N GLU A 400 37.86 11.36 -12.56
CA GLU A 400 39.19 10.88 -12.15
C GLU A 400 39.33 10.74 -10.62
N ASP A 401 38.61 11.58 -9.88
CA ASP A 401 38.60 11.65 -8.42
C ASP A 401 37.50 10.79 -7.78
N VAL A 402 37.03 9.72 -8.46
CA VAL A 402 35.89 8.90 -8.02
C VAL A 402 36.05 8.33 -6.59
N GLU A 403 37.28 8.02 -6.19
CA GLU A 403 37.62 7.44 -4.89
C GLU A 403 37.22 8.31 -3.69
N GLN A 404 37.19 9.63 -3.86
CA GLN A 404 36.84 10.56 -2.77
C GLN A 404 35.35 10.51 -2.39
N PHE A 405 34.51 9.92 -3.24
CA PHE A 405 33.05 9.88 -3.05
C PHE A 405 32.58 8.64 -2.26
N HIS A 406 33.49 7.74 -1.88
CA HIS A 406 33.21 6.59 -1.02
C HIS A 406 32.08 5.68 -1.51
N LEU A 407 32.02 5.41 -2.83
CA LEU A 407 30.93 4.65 -3.45
C LEU A 407 30.79 3.21 -2.92
N GLU A 408 31.80 2.69 -2.22
CA GLU A 408 31.71 1.43 -1.47
C GLU A 408 30.60 1.42 -0.41
N ARG A 409 30.10 2.59 0.00
CA ARG A 409 28.99 2.74 0.96
C ARG A 409 27.60 2.61 0.30
N CYS A 410 27.53 2.60 -1.03
CA CYS A 410 26.30 2.30 -1.76
C CYS A 410 26.00 0.79 -1.70
N MET A 411 24.73 0.42 -1.77
CA MET A 411 24.29 -0.98 -1.76
C MET A 411 23.69 -1.35 -3.12
N ARG A 412 24.32 -2.29 -3.83
CA ARG A 412 23.79 -2.96 -5.01
C ARG A 412 23.22 -4.32 -4.64
N ILE A 413 21.90 -4.43 -4.64
CA ILE A 413 21.23 -5.69 -4.36
C ILE A 413 21.02 -6.40 -5.69
N LEU A 414 21.66 -7.57 -5.82
CA LEU A 414 21.59 -8.40 -7.02
C LEU A 414 20.75 -9.66 -6.75
N PRO A 415 19.89 -10.08 -7.70
CA PRO A 415 18.94 -11.16 -7.50
C PRO A 415 19.54 -12.49 -7.05
N HIS A 416 20.71 -12.86 -7.56
CA HIS A 416 21.32 -14.18 -7.31
C HIS A 416 21.89 -14.34 -5.90
N HIS A 417 22.11 -13.26 -5.16
CA HIS A 417 22.68 -13.36 -3.81
C HIS A 417 21.71 -13.97 -2.79
N GLN A 418 20.42 -13.63 -2.88
CA GLN A 418 19.40 -14.00 -1.90
C GLN A 418 18.02 -14.28 -2.53
N ASP A 419 17.98 -14.59 -3.83
CA ASP A 419 16.74 -14.82 -4.60
C ASP A 419 15.74 -13.66 -4.50
N THR A 420 16.23 -12.43 -4.69
CA THR A 420 15.45 -11.20 -4.56
C THR A 420 15.26 -10.48 -5.89
N GLY A 421 14.60 -9.31 -5.88
CA GLY A 421 14.66 -8.38 -7.00
C GLY A 421 16.04 -7.73 -7.11
N GLY A 422 16.25 -6.90 -8.13
CA GLY A 422 17.44 -6.06 -8.20
C GLY A 422 17.14 -4.63 -7.75
N PHE A 423 18.10 -3.98 -7.09
CA PHE A 423 17.89 -2.65 -6.51
C PHE A 423 19.20 -1.93 -6.20
N PHE A 424 19.15 -0.60 -6.14
CA PHE A 424 20.26 0.26 -5.73
C PHE A 424 19.83 1.21 -4.62
N VAL A 425 20.66 1.38 -3.60
CA VAL A 425 20.40 2.29 -2.47
C VAL A 425 21.66 3.06 -2.10
N ALA A 426 21.52 4.37 -1.91
CA ALA A 426 22.55 5.26 -1.39
C ALA A 426 21.96 6.14 -0.28
N VAL A 427 22.66 6.23 0.86
CA VAL A 427 22.20 6.98 2.03
C VAL A 427 23.09 8.20 2.23
N LEU A 428 22.47 9.38 2.22
CA LEU A 428 23.16 10.66 2.22
C LEU A 428 22.75 11.46 3.46
N VAL A 429 23.70 12.17 4.08
CA VAL A 429 23.46 13.09 5.20
C VAL A 429 23.95 14.48 4.80
N LYS A 430 23.12 15.49 5.06
CA LYS A 430 23.49 16.88 4.82
C LYS A 430 24.20 17.44 6.03
N THR A 431 25.42 17.94 5.85
CA THR A 431 26.27 18.43 6.95
C THR A 431 26.31 19.95 7.02
N LYS A 432 26.02 20.65 5.91
CA LYS A 432 26.03 22.12 5.79
C LYS A 432 24.94 22.57 4.80
N PRO A 433 24.60 23.86 4.72
CA PRO A 433 23.72 24.37 3.66
C PRO A 433 24.25 24.01 2.27
N MET A 434 23.37 23.63 1.34
CA MET A 434 23.80 23.28 -0.01
C MET A 434 24.32 24.54 -0.73
N PRO A 435 25.36 24.44 -1.58
CA PRO A 435 25.94 25.61 -2.27
C PRO A 435 24.96 26.36 -3.18
N TRP A 436 23.90 25.69 -3.63
CA TRP A 436 22.86 26.26 -4.48
C TRP A 436 21.61 26.71 -3.72
N GLU A 437 21.58 26.59 -2.39
CA GLU A 437 20.56 27.25 -1.58
C GLU A 437 20.76 28.75 -1.71
N LYS A 438 19.75 29.45 -2.23
CA LYS A 438 19.78 30.91 -2.23
C LYS A 438 19.81 31.38 -0.78
N THR A 439 20.84 32.13 -0.40
CA THR A 439 20.85 32.84 0.88
C THR A 439 19.61 33.73 0.90
N GLN A 440 18.74 33.56 1.89
CA GLN A 440 17.39 34.13 1.93
C GLN A 440 17.34 35.67 1.77
N THR A 441 18.48 36.35 1.88
CA THR A 441 18.67 37.78 1.65
C THR A 441 18.47 38.20 0.18
N GLU A 442 18.88 37.43 -0.82
CA GLU A 442 18.84 37.87 -2.23
C GLU A 442 17.50 37.58 -2.94
N ALA A 443 16.69 36.65 -2.41
CA ALA A 443 15.44 36.24 -3.03
C ALA A 443 14.29 37.25 -2.83
N ARG A 444 14.41 38.19 -1.89
CA ARG A 444 13.40 39.25 -1.66
C ARG A 444 13.60 40.49 -2.55
N GLU A 445 14.79 40.71 -3.10
CA GLU A 445 15.11 41.94 -3.87
C GLU A 445 15.14 41.74 -5.39
N SER A 446 15.04 40.50 -5.88
CA SER A 446 14.95 40.25 -7.32
C SER A 446 13.54 40.55 -7.84
N PRO A 447 13.34 41.41 -8.85
CA PRO A 447 12.04 41.55 -9.51
C PRO A 447 11.64 40.17 -10.02
N LYS A 448 10.50 39.65 -9.56
CA LYS A 448 9.93 38.40 -10.09
C LYS A 448 9.74 38.61 -11.60
N GLY A 449 10.68 38.13 -12.40
CA GLY A 449 10.53 38.01 -13.85
C GLY A 449 9.24 37.25 -14.15
N PRO A 450 8.70 37.36 -15.38
CA PRO A 450 7.39 36.78 -15.72
C PRO A 450 7.36 35.33 -15.25
N GLN A 451 6.47 35.03 -14.29
CA GLN A 451 6.32 33.69 -13.76
C GLN A 451 6.09 32.76 -14.95
N LYS A 452 7.06 31.86 -15.22
CA LYS A 452 6.85 30.80 -16.22
C LYS A 452 5.55 30.11 -15.83
N LYS A 453 4.55 30.12 -16.74
CA LYS A 453 3.23 29.53 -16.50
C LYS A 453 3.43 28.15 -15.87
N LYS A 454 2.95 27.95 -14.63
CA LYS A 454 2.93 26.62 -13.98
C LYS A 454 2.36 25.65 -15.02
N ARG A 455 3.06 24.53 -15.28
CA ARG A 455 2.49 23.48 -16.11
C ARG A 455 1.20 23.05 -15.43
N ARG A 456 0.05 23.28 -16.07
CA ARG A 456 -1.23 22.87 -15.48
C ARG A 456 -1.21 21.34 -15.39
N LEU A 457 -0.99 20.82 -14.18
CA LEU A 457 -1.15 19.41 -13.88
C LEU A 457 -2.64 19.10 -14.03
N GLY A 458 -3.00 18.43 -15.13
CA GLY A 458 -4.37 17.98 -15.37
C GLY A 458 -4.86 17.11 -14.21
N GLY A 459 -6.16 17.15 -13.95
CA GLY A 459 -6.78 16.38 -12.86
C GLY A 459 -8.12 16.97 -12.44
N TYR A 460 -8.77 16.32 -11.48
CA TYR A 460 -10.01 16.81 -10.90
C TYR A 460 -9.76 18.05 -10.04
N LYS A 461 -10.76 18.93 -9.95
CA LYS A 461 -10.74 20.03 -8.98
C LYS A 461 -11.10 19.41 -7.63
N GLU A 462 -10.11 19.29 -6.75
CA GLU A 462 -10.32 18.79 -5.39
C GLU A 462 -11.22 19.75 -4.60
N GLU A 463 -12.04 19.21 -3.72
CA GLU A 463 -12.81 20.03 -2.78
C GLU A 463 -11.88 20.66 -1.72
N PRO A 464 -12.18 21.87 -1.24
CA PRO A 464 -11.29 22.55 -0.30
C PRO A 464 -11.24 21.83 1.05
N PHE A 465 -10.05 21.78 1.65
CA PHE A 465 -9.85 21.34 3.04
C PHE A 465 -10.16 22.50 3.97
N VAL A 466 -11.34 22.47 4.60
CA VAL A 466 -11.81 23.53 5.50
C VAL A 466 -11.68 23.05 6.94
N PHE A 467 -10.68 23.56 7.64
CA PHE A 467 -10.46 23.32 9.07
C PHE A 467 -11.43 24.09 9.94
N PHE A 468 -11.66 23.58 11.14
CA PHE A 468 -12.52 24.19 12.13
C PHE A 468 -11.82 25.39 12.79
N HIS A 469 -12.62 26.37 13.23
CA HIS A 469 -12.16 27.54 13.97
C HIS A 469 -12.33 27.37 15.49
N GLY A 470 -13.08 26.35 15.94
CA GLY A 470 -13.30 26.03 17.34
C GLY A 470 -14.62 26.54 17.90
N ASP A 471 -15.38 27.32 17.13
CA ASP A 471 -16.67 27.91 17.46
C ASP A 471 -17.85 27.24 16.74
N GLU A 472 -17.61 26.10 16.08
CA GLU A 472 -18.66 25.39 15.37
C GLU A 472 -19.72 24.81 16.31
N ASP A 473 -21.00 25.19 16.14
CA ASP A 473 -22.15 24.65 16.88
C ASP A 473 -22.18 23.10 16.93
N VAL A 474 -21.74 22.48 15.84
CA VAL A 474 -21.71 21.01 15.70
C VAL A 474 -20.71 20.37 16.67
N PHE A 475 -19.60 21.06 16.97
CA PHE A 475 -18.56 20.55 17.84
C PHE A 475 -19.03 20.47 19.30
N GLU A 476 -19.78 21.45 19.80
CA GLU A 476 -20.31 21.43 21.18
C GLU A 476 -21.20 20.21 21.44
N SER A 477 -22.07 19.86 20.48
CA SER A 477 -22.90 18.65 20.56
C SER A 477 -22.04 17.37 20.61
N ILE A 478 -20.96 17.30 19.83
CA ILE A 478 -20.03 16.16 19.82
C ILE A 478 -19.25 16.10 21.14
N LYS A 479 -18.69 17.22 21.60
CA LYS A 479 -17.92 17.35 22.84
C LYS A 479 -18.73 16.88 24.03
N SER A 480 -19.98 17.36 24.15
CA SER A 480 -20.89 16.97 25.22
C SER A 480 -21.25 15.48 25.15
N PHE A 481 -21.64 14.96 23.98
CA PHE A 481 -22.10 13.58 23.84
C PHE A 481 -21.02 12.53 24.08
N TYR A 482 -19.79 12.78 23.60
CA TYR A 482 -18.66 11.88 23.81
C TYR A 482 -17.85 12.18 25.07
N THR A 483 -18.22 13.25 25.78
CA THR A 483 -17.47 13.76 26.94
C THR A 483 -15.99 13.88 26.57
N LEU A 484 -15.71 14.57 25.46
CA LEU A 484 -14.35 14.71 24.96
C LEU A 484 -13.49 15.46 25.99
N ARG A 485 -12.25 15.01 26.19
CA ARG A 485 -11.29 15.69 27.06
C ARG A 485 -11.04 17.12 26.59
N GLU A 486 -10.75 18.01 27.54
CA GLU A 486 -10.52 19.44 27.30
C GLU A 486 -9.26 19.74 26.47
N ASP A 487 -8.30 18.82 26.44
CA ASP A 487 -7.07 18.94 25.63
C ASP A 487 -7.27 18.53 24.16
N PHE A 488 -8.46 18.07 23.77
CA PHE A 488 -8.76 17.82 22.36
C PHE A 488 -8.82 19.14 21.57
N ASN A 489 -7.94 19.30 20.58
CA ASN A 489 -7.90 20.49 19.75
C ASN A 489 -8.94 20.43 18.60
N PRO A 490 -10.05 21.19 18.64
CA PRO A 490 -11.08 21.14 17.59
C PRO A 490 -10.58 21.66 16.24
N THR A 491 -9.57 22.54 16.22
CA THR A 491 -9.04 23.12 14.97
C THR A 491 -8.31 22.09 14.09
N CYS A 492 -8.01 20.91 14.63
CA CYS A 492 -7.51 19.76 13.89
C CYS A 492 -8.60 19.00 13.12
N LEU A 493 -9.88 19.33 13.36
CA LEU A 493 -11.00 18.80 12.60
C LEU A 493 -11.14 19.57 11.28
N LEU A 494 -11.47 18.86 10.22
CA LEU A 494 -11.70 19.44 8.90
C LEU A 494 -12.88 18.79 8.18
N THR A 495 -13.46 19.55 7.25
CA THR A 495 -14.48 19.07 6.32
C THR A 495 -14.04 19.31 4.88
N ARG A 496 -14.58 18.52 3.95
CA ARG A 496 -14.35 18.70 2.50
C ARG A 496 -15.45 19.52 1.81
N CYS A 497 -16.48 19.95 2.53
CA CYS A 497 -17.59 20.69 1.92
C CYS A 497 -17.66 22.10 2.49
N PHE A 498 -17.64 23.10 1.60
CA PHE A 498 -17.79 24.50 1.98
C PHE A 498 -19.24 24.88 2.30
N THR A 499 -20.22 24.28 1.61
CA THR A 499 -21.65 24.59 1.76
C THR A 499 -22.49 23.36 2.06
N GLY A 500 -23.49 23.51 2.94
CA GLY A 500 -24.47 22.48 3.27
C GLY A 500 -24.15 21.69 4.54
N LYS A 501 -24.93 20.64 4.81
CA LYS A 501 -24.74 19.81 6.00
C LYS A 501 -23.42 19.04 5.91
N LYS A 502 -22.53 19.26 6.88
CA LYS A 502 -21.27 18.51 7.07
C LYS A 502 -21.59 17.01 7.20
N LYS A 503 -21.32 16.21 6.15
CA LYS A 503 -21.58 14.75 6.16
C LYS A 503 -20.52 13.98 6.94
N ASN A 504 -19.25 14.27 6.68
CA ASN A 504 -18.10 13.63 7.28
C ASN A 504 -17.19 14.71 7.87
N ILE A 505 -16.67 14.45 9.06
CA ILE A 505 -15.62 15.26 9.69
C ILE A 505 -14.37 14.39 9.77
N TYR A 506 -13.26 14.96 9.34
CA TYR A 506 -11.96 14.34 9.31
C TYR A 506 -11.06 14.99 10.37
N PHE A 507 -10.02 14.30 10.77
CA PHE A 507 -9.03 14.75 11.73
C PHE A 507 -7.64 14.65 11.10
N ALA A 508 -6.85 15.70 11.21
CA ALA A 508 -5.44 15.72 10.81
C ALA A 508 -4.60 16.22 11.99
N SER A 509 -3.33 15.80 12.07
CA SER A 509 -2.44 16.32 13.11
C SER A 509 -2.23 17.84 12.95
N GLU A 510 -1.86 18.52 14.04
CA GLU A 510 -1.60 19.97 14.02
C GLU A 510 -0.56 20.35 12.96
N ALA A 511 0.52 19.56 12.84
CA ALA A 511 1.57 19.81 11.86
C ALA A 511 1.04 19.74 10.43
N ILE A 512 0.17 18.76 10.12
CA ILE A 512 -0.48 18.68 8.81
C ILE A 512 -1.46 19.82 8.59
N ARG A 513 -2.28 20.18 9.59
CA ARG A 513 -3.19 21.33 9.51
C ARG A 513 -2.42 22.59 9.12
N ASP A 514 -1.33 22.88 9.82
CA ASP A 514 -0.52 24.07 9.59
C ASP A 514 0.07 24.07 8.17
N VAL A 515 0.62 22.94 7.71
CA VAL A 515 1.11 22.81 6.34
C VAL A 515 0.00 23.11 5.32
N VAL A 516 -1.20 22.54 5.50
CA VAL A 516 -2.32 22.76 4.57
C VAL A 516 -2.78 24.22 4.57
N GLN A 517 -2.95 24.83 5.74
CA GLN A 517 -3.42 26.21 5.86
C GLN A 517 -2.40 27.22 5.32
N LEU A 518 -1.11 27.01 5.60
CA LEU A 518 -0.04 27.92 5.18
C LEU A 518 0.34 27.75 3.70
N SER A 519 0.11 26.56 3.11
CA SER A 519 0.45 26.32 1.71
C SER A 519 -0.48 27.03 0.72
N GLY A 520 -1.75 27.27 1.10
CA GLY A 520 -2.75 27.87 0.20
C GLY A 520 -2.78 27.21 -1.18
N ASP A 521 -2.77 28.01 -2.26
CA ASP A 521 -2.75 27.52 -3.65
C ASP A 521 -1.35 27.11 -4.16
N ALA A 522 -0.31 27.13 -3.30
CA ALA A 522 1.03 26.77 -3.71
C ALA A 522 1.18 25.27 -3.98
N LEU A 523 0.40 24.45 -3.27
CA LEU A 523 0.49 22.99 -3.23
C LEU A 523 -0.83 22.34 -3.65
N LYS A 524 -0.79 21.48 -4.67
CA LYS A 524 -1.95 20.65 -5.04
C LYS A 524 -2.05 19.45 -4.12
N ILE A 525 -2.93 19.55 -3.12
CA ILE A 525 -3.22 18.48 -2.17
C ILE A 525 -4.31 17.56 -2.72
N ILE A 526 -4.04 16.25 -2.72
CA ILE A 526 -5.00 15.23 -3.16
C ILE A 526 -5.77 14.64 -1.99
N ASN A 527 -5.08 14.36 -0.88
CA ASN A 527 -5.70 13.72 0.26
C ASN A 527 -4.99 14.05 1.56
N THR A 528 -5.77 14.29 2.61
CA THR A 528 -5.30 14.31 3.99
C THR A 528 -6.48 14.09 4.93
N GLY A 529 -6.14 13.83 6.20
CA GLY A 529 -7.06 13.60 7.30
C GLY A 529 -7.67 12.20 7.29
N VAL A 530 -8.04 11.75 8.49
CA VAL A 530 -8.71 10.47 8.73
C VAL A 530 -10.13 10.75 9.15
N LYS A 531 -11.09 9.98 8.64
CA LYS A 531 -12.50 10.20 8.94
C LYS A 531 -12.79 9.81 10.40
N VAL A 532 -13.20 10.76 11.23
CA VAL A 532 -13.45 10.54 12.67
C VAL A 532 -14.92 10.57 13.04
N PHE A 533 -15.71 11.46 12.42
CA PHE A 533 -17.14 11.56 12.69
C PHE A 533 -17.96 11.50 11.40
N VAL A 534 -19.07 10.78 11.44
CA VAL A 534 -20.02 10.62 10.33
C VAL A 534 -21.40 11.02 10.77
N ARG A 535 -22.04 11.88 9.99
CA ARG A 535 -23.38 12.37 10.29
C ARG A 535 -24.42 11.26 10.21
N CYS A 536 -25.26 11.16 11.24
CA CYS A 536 -26.37 10.23 11.38
C CYS A 536 -27.60 11.01 11.86
N ASP A 537 -28.38 11.56 10.93
CA ASP A 537 -29.61 12.29 11.24
C ASP A 537 -30.75 11.30 11.55
N ASN A 538 -30.88 10.84 12.81
CA ASN A 538 -32.03 10.06 13.30
C ASN A 538 -32.86 10.88 14.30
N LYS A 539 -34.19 10.74 14.25
CA LYS A 539 -35.15 11.57 15.03
C LYS A 539 -35.04 11.47 16.56
N ASN A 540 -34.38 10.43 17.09
CA ASN A 540 -34.28 10.14 18.53
C ASN A 540 -32.84 10.26 19.07
N MET A 541 -31.95 11.00 18.40
CA MET A 541 -30.54 11.10 18.80
C MET A 541 -30.22 12.42 19.49
N SER A 542 -29.43 12.35 20.56
CA SER A 542 -28.85 13.52 21.24
C SER A 542 -27.65 14.12 20.51
N CYS A 543 -26.97 13.36 19.64
CA CYS A 543 -25.87 13.82 18.80
C CYS A 543 -26.11 13.39 17.34
N ALA A 544 -25.92 14.32 16.40
CA ALA A 544 -26.10 14.05 14.98
C ALA A 544 -24.90 13.32 14.33
N PHE A 545 -23.88 12.94 15.10
CA PHE A 545 -22.65 12.33 14.59
C PHE A 545 -22.34 11.04 15.35
N ARG A 546 -21.86 10.04 14.61
CA ARG A 546 -21.25 8.82 15.15
C ARG A 546 -19.75 8.81 14.91
N LEU A 547 -19.03 8.03 15.69
CA LEU A 547 -17.63 7.71 15.42
C LEU A 547 -17.52 6.90 14.12
N ALA A 548 -16.43 7.13 13.38
CA ALA A 548 -15.99 6.27 12.30
C ALA A 548 -14.85 5.37 12.80
N GLN A 549 -14.92 4.09 12.46
CA GLN A 549 -13.90 3.11 12.83
C GLN A 549 -12.50 3.52 12.33
N GLU A 550 -12.41 4.01 11.08
CA GLU A 550 -11.18 4.53 10.47
C GLU A 550 -10.44 5.52 11.39
N GLY A 551 -11.15 6.46 12.02
CA GLY A 551 -10.55 7.51 12.84
C GLY A 551 -10.52 7.22 14.34
N LEU A 552 -11.14 6.12 14.79
CA LEU A 552 -11.18 5.77 16.20
C LEU A 552 -9.78 5.74 16.83
N PRO A 553 -8.74 5.11 16.25
CA PRO A 553 -7.40 5.10 16.85
C PRO A 553 -6.81 6.50 17.08
N SER A 554 -7.17 7.50 16.27
CA SER A 554 -6.68 8.87 16.41
C SER A 554 -7.38 9.67 17.50
N VAL A 555 -8.64 9.32 17.80
CA VAL A 555 -9.47 10.07 18.76
C VAL A 555 -9.78 9.29 20.04
N ASN A 556 -9.40 8.00 20.09
CA ASN A 556 -9.82 7.07 21.14
C ASN A 556 -9.51 7.64 22.51
N GLU A 557 -8.26 8.05 22.78
CA GLU A 557 -7.82 8.54 24.09
C GLU A 557 -8.50 9.85 24.53
N PHE A 558 -9.16 10.57 23.62
CA PHE A 558 -9.91 11.80 23.93
C PHE A 558 -11.37 11.54 24.32
N VAL A 559 -11.92 10.36 24.04
CA VAL A 559 -13.32 10.03 24.36
C VAL A 559 -13.47 9.62 25.82
N GLY A 560 -14.43 10.22 26.52
CA GLY A 560 -14.66 9.97 27.94
C GLY A 560 -15.22 8.57 28.24
N ASN A 561 -15.14 8.17 29.52
CA ASN A 561 -15.52 6.82 29.96
C ASN A 561 -17.03 6.50 29.82
N GLY A 562 -17.89 7.52 29.82
CA GLY A 562 -19.35 7.34 29.75
C GLY A 562 -19.88 6.71 28.45
N ARG A 563 -19.03 6.55 27.43
CA ARG A 563 -19.38 5.93 26.14
C ARG A 563 -18.62 4.63 25.87
N ARG A 564 -17.87 4.10 26.84
CA ARG A 564 -17.07 2.89 26.70
C ARG A 564 -17.79 1.69 27.30
N VAL A 565 -17.74 0.56 26.60
CA VAL A 565 -18.31 -0.72 27.06
C VAL A 565 -17.22 -1.78 26.95
N LEU A 566 -16.74 -2.25 28.09
CA LEU A 566 -15.83 -3.41 28.13
C LEU A 566 -16.63 -4.69 27.92
N LEU A 567 -16.22 -5.50 26.95
CA LEU A 567 -16.87 -6.76 26.56
C LEU A 567 -16.00 -7.96 26.92
N GLU A 568 -16.66 -9.10 27.09
CA GLU A 568 -16.01 -10.41 27.12
C GLU A 568 -15.77 -10.93 25.70
N ARG A 569 -14.89 -11.93 25.55
CA ARG A 569 -14.54 -12.51 24.25
C ARG A 569 -15.78 -13.04 23.52
N SER A 570 -16.63 -13.79 24.21
CA SER A 570 -17.85 -14.38 23.67
C SER A 570 -18.81 -13.33 23.12
N ASP A 571 -19.01 -12.23 23.86
CA ASP A 571 -19.86 -11.12 23.44
C ASP A 571 -19.30 -10.43 22.19
N LEU A 572 -17.99 -10.14 22.18
CA LEU A 572 -17.35 -9.49 21.04
C LEU A 572 -17.43 -10.36 19.78
N VAL A 573 -17.20 -11.68 19.90
CA VAL A 573 -17.35 -12.63 18.79
C VAL A 573 -18.79 -12.63 18.27
N THR A 574 -19.79 -12.69 19.15
CA THR A 574 -21.22 -12.62 18.78
C THR A 574 -21.53 -11.34 17.98
N LEU A 575 -21.03 -10.19 18.44
CA LEU A 575 -21.23 -8.91 17.76
C LEU A 575 -20.54 -8.85 16.39
N LEU A 576 -19.33 -9.39 16.27
CA LEU A 576 -18.55 -9.39 15.02
C LEU A 576 -19.10 -10.38 13.98
N GLN A 577 -19.61 -11.53 14.42
CA GLN A 577 -20.24 -12.53 13.54
C GLN A 577 -21.55 -12.02 12.93
N ASN A 578 -22.17 -11.01 13.52
CA ASN A 578 -23.39 -10.38 13.02
C ASN A 578 -23.08 -9.07 12.24
N ILE A 579 -22.88 -9.23 10.93
CA ILE A 579 -22.68 -8.10 10.00
C ILE A 579 -23.99 -7.53 9.44
N ASP A 580 -25.14 -8.19 9.67
CA ASP A 580 -26.42 -7.76 9.09
C ASP A 580 -26.92 -6.50 9.81
N PRO A 581 -26.95 -5.33 9.14
CA PRO A 581 -27.41 -4.09 9.75
C PRO A 581 -28.88 -4.12 10.19
N THR A 582 -29.69 -5.02 9.63
CA THR A 582 -31.13 -5.10 9.87
C THR A 582 -31.50 -5.96 11.07
N LYS A 583 -30.60 -6.82 11.52
CA LYS A 583 -30.82 -7.78 12.62
C LYS A 583 -29.69 -7.70 13.65
N PRO A 584 -29.47 -6.56 14.30
CA PRO A 584 -28.43 -6.44 15.31
C PRO A 584 -28.70 -7.38 16.51
N PRO A 585 -27.66 -7.96 17.13
CA PRO A 585 -27.81 -8.79 18.33
C PRO A 585 -28.57 -8.07 19.43
N ARG A 586 -29.48 -8.80 20.08
CA ARG A 586 -30.27 -8.25 21.19
C ARG A 586 -29.46 -8.24 22.48
N LEU A 587 -29.78 -7.34 23.40
CA LEU A 587 -29.05 -7.26 24.67
C LEU A 587 -29.20 -8.54 25.50
N GLU A 588 -30.30 -9.28 25.36
CA GLU A 588 -30.52 -10.55 26.05
C GLU A 588 -29.62 -11.69 25.55
N GLU A 589 -29.04 -11.55 24.35
CA GLU A 589 -28.10 -12.52 23.77
C GLU A 589 -26.67 -12.34 24.32
N LEU A 590 -26.42 -11.25 25.07
CA LEU A 590 -25.12 -10.93 25.66
C LEU A 590 -25.02 -11.38 27.11
N SER A 591 -23.79 -11.55 27.59
CA SER A 591 -23.47 -11.89 28.98
C SER A 591 -24.14 -10.91 29.97
N GLU A 592 -24.38 -11.39 31.20
CA GLU A 592 -24.90 -10.54 32.29
C GLU A 592 -23.95 -9.36 32.57
N ALA A 593 -22.64 -9.62 32.59
CA ALA A 593 -21.62 -8.60 32.78
C ALA A 593 -21.66 -7.51 31.69
N ALA A 594 -21.84 -7.88 30.42
CA ALA A 594 -22.02 -6.91 29.34
C ALA A 594 -23.30 -6.10 29.52
N ARG A 595 -24.43 -6.76 29.86
CA ARG A 595 -25.72 -6.10 30.08
C ARG A 595 -25.66 -5.04 31.19
N GLU A 596 -25.01 -5.35 32.31
CA GLU A 596 -24.81 -4.40 33.42
C GLU A 596 -24.01 -3.18 32.97
N ARG A 597 -22.90 -3.39 32.24
CA ARG A 597 -22.06 -2.29 31.72
C ARG A 597 -22.81 -1.43 30.70
N ILE A 598 -23.64 -2.05 29.85
CA ILE A 598 -24.42 -1.35 28.83
C ILE A 598 -25.59 -0.56 29.44
N ALA A 599 -26.13 -0.97 30.58
CA ALA A 599 -27.26 -0.30 31.22
C ALA A 599 -26.97 1.18 31.54
N GLY A 600 -25.72 1.51 31.85
CA GLY A 600 -25.25 2.88 32.09
C GLY A 600 -25.03 3.73 30.83
N VAL A 601 -25.11 3.15 29.63
CA VAL A 601 -24.77 3.82 28.37
C VAL A 601 -26.04 4.22 27.62
N THR A 602 -26.21 5.52 27.37
CA THR A 602 -27.36 6.05 26.62
C THR A 602 -27.36 5.61 25.15
N PRO A 603 -28.52 5.53 24.46
CA PRO A 603 -28.57 5.10 23.05
C PRO A 603 -27.68 5.96 22.14
N GLY A 604 -27.03 5.32 21.16
CA GLY A 604 -26.19 5.96 20.16
C GLY A 604 -24.81 5.33 20.02
N SER A 605 -23.90 6.06 19.39
CA SER A 605 -22.53 5.59 19.12
C SER A 605 -21.69 5.48 20.39
N CYS A 606 -21.00 4.36 20.56
CA CYS A 606 -20.17 4.03 21.72
C CYS A 606 -18.85 3.39 21.26
N ILE A 607 -17.94 3.15 22.19
CA ILE A 607 -16.69 2.40 21.97
C ILE A 607 -16.84 1.06 22.69
N LEU A 608 -16.64 -0.02 21.96
CA LEU A 608 -16.56 -1.36 22.51
C LEU A 608 -15.08 -1.67 22.72
N GLU A 609 -14.74 -2.14 23.91
CA GLU A 609 -13.37 -2.48 24.29
C GLU A 609 -13.29 -3.96 24.63
N TYR A 610 -12.19 -4.57 24.23
CA TYR A 610 -11.80 -5.90 24.68
C TYR A 610 -10.35 -5.86 25.11
N ARG A 611 -10.06 -6.50 26.24
CA ARG A 611 -8.71 -6.57 26.82
C ARG A 611 -8.44 -7.99 27.30
N GLU A 612 -7.38 -8.56 26.78
CA GLU A 612 -6.75 -9.82 27.19
C GLU A 612 -5.24 -9.55 27.30
N GLU A 613 -4.48 -10.39 28.02
CA GLU A 613 -3.08 -10.09 28.42
C GLU A 613 -2.21 -9.47 27.30
N ARG A 614 -2.34 -9.95 26.05
CA ARG A 614 -1.55 -9.49 24.90
C ARG A 614 -2.36 -8.83 23.78
N LEU A 615 -3.68 -8.66 23.97
CA LEU A 615 -4.57 -8.18 22.92
C LEU A 615 -5.54 -7.13 23.47
N GLN A 616 -5.45 -5.92 22.92
CA GLN A 616 -6.39 -4.85 23.20
C GLN A 616 -7.07 -4.43 21.90
N LEU A 617 -8.39 -4.56 21.85
CA LEU A 617 -9.19 -4.16 20.69
C LEU A 617 -10.14 -3.03 21.09
N SER A 618 -10.25 -2.04 20.21
CA SER A 618 -11.21 -0.94 20.32
C SER A 618 -11.94 -0.79 19.00
N LEU A 619 -13.27 -0.78 19.07
CA LEU A 619 -14.10 -0.66 17.88
C LEU A 619 -15.33 0.21 18.15
N VAL A 620 -15.85 0.84 17.10
CA VAL A 620 -17.06 1.63 17.18
C VAL A 620 -18.26 0.72 17.32
N GLY A 621 -19.03 0.93 18.37
CA GLY A 621 -20.32 0.28 18.61
C GLY A 621 -21.50 1.21 18.38
N TRP A 622 -22.67 0.61 18.23
CA TRP A 622 -23.95 1.29 18.26
C TRP A 622 -24.88 0.64 19.28
N ARG A 623 -25.21 1.39 20.33
CA ARG A 623 -26.16 0.98 21.37
C ARG A 623 -27.56 1.43 20.97
N GLY A 624 -28.42 0.48 20.61
CA GLY A 624 -29.85 0.68 20.43
C GLY A 624 -30.61 0.63 21.75
N THR A 625 -31.94 0.72 21.70
CA THR A 625 -32.78 0.59 22.90
C THR A 625 -32.72 -0.83 23.48
N THR A 626 -32.73 -1.84 22.61
CA THR A 626 -32.76 -3.27 22.97
C THR A 626 -31.68 -4.09 22.25
N SER A 627 -30.73 -3.43 21.60
CA SER A 627 -29.69 -4.09 20.80
C SER A 627 -28.33 -3.42 20.94
N LEU A 628 -27.28 -4.17 20.63
CA LEU A 628 -25.92 -3.67 20.51
C LEU A 628 -25.33 -4.17 19.19
N ARG A 629 -24.58 -3.32 18.49
CA ARG A 629 -23.99 -3.67 17.21
C ARG A 629 -22.55 -3.17 17.10
N ALA A 630 -21.67 -3.99 16.52
CA ALA A 630 -20.35 -3.55 16.05
C ALA A 630 -20.48 -2.82 14.70
N TYR A 631 -19.87 -1.64 14.58
CA TYR A 631 -19.94 -0.78 13.39
C TYR A 631 -18.58 -0.77 12.66
N VAL A 632 -18.19 -1.95 12.21
CA VAL A 632 -16.90 -2.25 11.57
C VAL A 632 -17.15 -2.77 10.15
N ASP A 633 -16.23 -2.54 9.21
CA ASP A 633 -16.35 -3.11 7.87
C ASP A 633 -15.94 -4.59 7.84
N GLN A 634 -16.35 -5.31 6.80
CA GLN A 634 -16.12 -6.75 6.71
C GLN A 634 -14.63 -7.14 6.80
N SER A 635 -13.72 -6.38 6.20
CA SER A 635 -12.29 -6.76 6.19
C SER A 635 -11.71 -6.70 7.61
N GLU A 636 -12.03 -5.63 8.33
CA GLU A 636 -11.59 -5.43 9.72
C GLU A 636 -12.32 -6.37 10.70
N THR A 637 -13.60 -6.70 10.45
CA THR A 637 -14.32 -7.75 11.20
C THR A 637 -13.59 -9.09 11.12
N VAL A 638 -13.19 -9.51 9.92
CA VAL A 638 -12.50 -10.80 9.75
C VAL A 638 -11.12 -10.76 10.40
N HIS A 639 -10.40 -9.64 10.33
CA HIS A 639 -9.14 -9.45 11.05
C HIS A 639 -9.31 -9.59 12.58
N MET A 640 -10.27 -8.88 13.18
CA MET A 640 -10.55 -8.96 14.61
C MET A 640 -10.98 -10.36 15.04
N LEU A 641 -11.82 -11.05 14.27
CA LEU A 641 -12.20 -12.45 14.54
C LEU A 641 -10.98 -13.38 14.52
N ARG A 642 -10.03 -13.19 13.60
CA ARG A 642 -8.78 -13.97 13.58
C ARG A 642 -7.93 -13.72 14.81
N LEU A 643 -7.75 -12.45 15.22
CA LEU A 643 -7.01 -12.12 16.44
C LEU A 643 -7.65 -12.76 17.69
N LEU A 644 -8.98 -12.85 17.72
CA LEU A 644 -9.75 -13.55 18.75
C LEU A 644 -9.79 -15.07 18.56
N ARG A 645 -9.05 -15.64 17.60
CA ARG A 645 -9.08 -17.07 17.22
C ARG A 645 -10.51 -17.63 17.11
N ALA A 646 -11.40 -16.85 16.50
CA ALA A 646 -12.78 -17.20 16.27
C ALA A 646 -12.98 -17.71 14.83
N ASP A 647 -14.09 -18.41 14.59
CA ASP A 647 -14.40 -18.94 13.26
C ASP A 647 -14.65 -17.82 12.25
N VAL A 648 -13.91 -17.85 11.14
CA VAL A 648 -14.02 -16.93 10.00
C VAL A 648 -14.60 -17.60 8.75
N SER A 649 -14.98 -18.89 8.82
CA SER A 649 -15.48 -19.68 7.68
C SER A 649 -16.67 -19.04 6.98
N LYS A 650 -17.49 -18.27 7.71
CA LYS A 650 -18.60 -17.49 7.14
C LYS A 650 -18.17 -16.45 6.09
N TYR A 651 -16.94 -15.95 6.19
CA TYR A 651 -16.43 -14.85 5.37
C TYR A 651 -15.39 -15.29 4.34
N GLU A 652 -14.74 -16.44 4.56
CA GLU A 652 -13.74 -16.97 3.65
C GLU A 652 -14.35 -17.96 2.67
N VAL A 653 -14.20 -17.66 1.38
CA VAL A 653 -14.63 -18.59 0.32
C VAL A 653 -13.53 -19.64 0.12
N ASN A 654 -13.83 -20.88 0.50
CA ASN A 654 -12.97 -22.03 0.21
C ASN A 654 -13.50 -22.78 -1.02
N LYS A 655 -12.82 -22.65 -2.15
CA LYS A 655 -13.21 -23.31 -3.41
C LYS A 655 -13.15 -24.84 -3.32
N PHE A 656 -12.29 -25.42 -2.49
CA PHE A 656 -12.16 -26.87 -2.35
C PHE A 656 -13.36 -27.42 -1.58
N ARG A 657 -13.68 -26.78 -0.44
CA ARG A 657 -14.88 -27.11 0.32
C ARG A 657 -16.16 -26.92 -0.48
N LYS A 658 -16.24 -25.87 -1.31
CA LYS A 658 -17.38 -25.66 -2.20
C LYS A 658 -17.49 -26.78 -3.24
N ALA A 659 -16.38 -27.23 -3.81
CA ALA A 659 -16.37 -28.35 -4.75
C ALA A 659 -16.74 -29.67 -4.08
N GLU A 660 -16.31 -29.90 -2.84
CA GLU A 660 -16.73 -31.06 -2.03
C GLU A 660 -18.21 -31.01 -1.67
N GLU A 661 -18.72 -29.85 -1.27
CA GLU A 661 -20.16 -29.64 -0.98
C GLU A 661 -21.02 -29.79 -2.25
N GLU A 662 -20.50 -29.41 -3.43
CA GLU A 662 -21.15 -29.62 -4.73
C GLU A 662 -21.11 -31.11 -5.13
N ALA A 663 -19.95 -31.77 -5.03
CA ALA A 663 -19.80 -33.20 -5.31
C ALA A 663 -20.63 -34.09 -4.36
N ALA A 664 -20.69 -33.74 -3.06
CA ALA A 664 -21.53 -34.44 -2.10
C ALA A 664 -23.02 -34.27 -2.41
N LYS A 665 -23.44 -33.10 -2.91
CA LYS A 665 -24.82 -32.90 -3.38
C LYS A 665 -25.11 -33.70 -4.64
N GLU A 666 -24.16 -33.80 -5.57
CA GLU A 666 -24.30 -34.65 -6.76
C GLU A 666 -24.41 -36.14 -6.38
N LEU A 667 -23.60 -36.61 -5.43
CA LEU A 667 -23.69 -37.99 -4.92
C LEU A 667 -25.00 -38.27 -4.18
N VAL A 668 -25.53 -37.31 -3.42
CA VAL A 668 -26.84 -37.45 -2.76
C VAL A 668 -27.98 -37.50 -3.80
N VAL A 669 -27.88 -36.74 -4.88
CA VAL A 669 -28.85 -36.80 -5.99
C VAL A 669 -28.74 -38.14 -6.72
N GLU A 670 -27.53 -38.65 -6.98
CA GLU A 670 -27.34 -39.98 -7.58
C GLU A 670 -27.83 -41.13 -6.66
N GLU A 671 -27.66 -41.03 -5.34
CA GLU A 671 -28.18 -42.01 -4.37
C GLU A 671 -29.71 -41.93 -4.19
N GLU A 672 -30.33 -40.74 -4.36
CA GLU A 672 -31.79 -40.57 -4.39
C GLU A 672 -32.37 -41.14 -5.69
N ASP A 673 -31.74 -40.89 -6.85
CA ASP A 673 -32.13 -41.48 -8.14
C ASP A 673 -31.96 -43.03 -8.17
N GLU A 674 -30.95 -43.59 -7.48
CA GLU A 674 -30.79 -45.04 -7.34
C GLU A 674 -31.80 -45.69 -6.36
N LYS A 675 -32.33 -44.93 -5.40
CA LYS A 675 -33.39 -45.41 -4.49
C LYS A 675 -34.75 -45.39 -5.17
N ASP A 676 -35.09 -44.30 -5.87
CA ASP A 676 -36.32 -44.23 -6.66
C ASP A 676 -36.34 -45.33 -7.74
N GLY A 677 -35.20 -45.64 -8.37
CA GLY A 677 -35.08 -46.76 -9.33
C GLY A 677 -35.09 -48.17 -8.73
N LYS A 678 -34.99 -48.32 -7.40
CA LYS A 678 -35.16 -49.62 -6.70
C LYS A 678 -36.59 -49.80 -6.21
N ASP A 679 -37.23 -48.74 -5.75
CA ASP A 679 -38.65 -48.77 -5.34
C ASP A 679 -39.57 -49.08 -6.54
N GLU A 680 -39.28 -48.53 -7.74
CA GLU A 680 -40.00 -48.91 -8.98
C GLU A 680 -39.84 -50.40 -9.36
N LYS A 681 -38.70 -51.03 -9.02
CA LYS A 681 -38.45 -52.46 -9.31
C LYS A 681 -39.02 -53.42 -8.27
N GLU A 682 -39.28 -52.96 -7.05
CA GLU A 682 -40.01 -53.73 -6.05
C GLU A 682 -41.53 -53.66 -6.30
N GLU A 683 -42.07 -52.51 -6.71
CA GLU A 683 -43.47 -52.39 -7.14
C GLU A 683 -43.78 -53.24 -8.39
N GLU A 684 -42.90 -53.26 -9.41
CA GLU A 684 -43.09 -54.14 -10.58
C GLU A 684 -43.04 -55.64 -10.22
N LYS A 685 -42.30 -56.03 -9.18
CA LYS A 685 -42.24 -57.44 -8.73
C LYS A 685 -43.47 -57.84 -7.92
N GLU A 686 -44.03 -56.97 -7.11
CA GLU A 686 -45.30 -57.25 -6.41
C GLU A 686 -46.47 -57.32 -7.40
N GLU A 687 -46.52 -56.47 -8.44
CA GLU A 687 -47.56 -56.53 -9.47
C GLU A 687 -47.50 -57.80 -10.34
N VAL A 688 -46.30 -58.34 -10.60
CA VAL A 688 -46.14 -59.60 -11.36
C VAL A 688 -46.54 -60.81 -10.52
N VAL A 689 -46.25 -60.81 -9.21
CA VAL A 689 -46.65 -61.89 -8.30
C VAL A 689 -48.17 -61.90 -8.06
N GLU A 690 -48.82 -60.73 -7.99
CA GLU A 690 -50.29 -60.66 -7.92
C GLU A 690 -50.97 -61.13 -9.22
N LYS A 691 -50.42 -60.79 -10.39
CA LYS A 691 -50.94 -61.24 -11.70
C LYS A 691 -50.79 -62.76 -11.91
N GLU A 692 -49.66 -63.36 -11.51
CA GLU A 692 -49.48 -64.82 -11.58
C GLU A 692 -50.37 -65.58 -10.56
N ALA A 693 -50.72 -64.96 -9.43
CA ALA A 693 -51.64 -65.54 -8.44
C ALA A 693 -53.12 -65.45 -8.85
N GLU A 694 -53.50 -64.49 -9.70
CA GLU A 694 -54.84 -64.41 -10.31
C GLU A 694 -55.01 -65.37 -11.49
N GLU A 695 -53.99 -65.58 -12.33
CA GLU A 695 -54.06 -66.56 -13.43
C GLU A 695 -54.11 -68.02 -12.94
N ALA A 696 -53.48 -68.35 -11.80
CA ALA A 696 -53.53 -69.70 -11.22
C ALA A 696 -54.86 -70.05 -10.52
N LYS A 697 -55.84 -69.14 -10.46
CA LYS A 697 -57.21 -69.40 -9.98
C LYS A 697 -58.25 -69.52 -11.09
N MET A 698 -57.83 -69.42 -12.36
CA MET A 698 -58.71 -69.51 -13.53
C MET A 698 -58.38 -70.65 -14.49
N ASP A 699 -57.63 -71.67 -14.05
CA ASP A 699 -57.46 -72.97 -14.74
C ASP A 699 -57.69 -74.17 -13.81
#